data_AF-A0A8B7DLB6-F1
#
_entry.id   AF-A0A8B7DLB6-F1
#
_cell.length_a   1.000
_cell.length_b   1.000
_cell.length_c   1.000
_cell.angle_alpha   90.00
_cell.angle_beta   90.00
_cell.angle_gamma   90.00
#
_symmetry.space_group_name_H-M   'P 1'
#
loop_
_entity.id
_entity.type
_entity.pdbx_description
1 polymer ?
#
loop_
_entity_poly.entity_id
_entity_poly.type
_entity_poly.pdbx_seq_one_letter_code
_entity_poly.pdbx_strand_id
1 'polypeptide(L)'
;MALIEKMQIQGIRSYPPHDSAVIEFQTPLTLIVGKNGTGKTADNMKTSKKSCAEIQKVFRDRQLEKNTDTVCEKECKHWHMRREQKKEKKIVTKSLDGVIMKISPNGEKESINSRCTDLSKEIVSRLGVPMSVLENVIFCHQEDANWPLSEGKILKQKFDSIFAATKYIQALECIRNLRKDQVQLVKDYNRDLVHLTQKKDKAQEIQSDLCRAQGQLQTTKDQLKKIVSAMQPIECQLEQLNSVSEEVFKREKELGTLEATKEHLKKNALQLRNNISNLFEGELSELEKKRAEFSGTLQVKQKSLIGLQTMISGFETDIKKLNETRANLDKEHGKLQQEAQTHSVLVAERDNFIKKISSKLDLSGFNEDTFTPECADQFLQKLKDLFQSIVSEGKKSRSNYESQLNTLEEEIKNCEKEINGIEGAVNEKQSIINNNLVKIRRIENDLGSLSSTATRLQSLESQSKTVKEELDEYKQSVDSNTINKDIERLKIKKKEADAKLAKLKQEQSMIYQQSKAQNNVESFLKDQVSKRDNIEALLNTHLPKLESLFGFKKVPPKEDLKKELYTYIKKKESEVKNERQKHFEVAQRLAGFESNQKTIINQLKEKELEFQKKEKEVYNVCKDNNYSTYKDSIQQKIEKISNSLVEMGAFEKIYQKYISKLQQENSQEKGCPLCHREFKNTKEVKNLIEELSCKLESVPKKRLQNEKLIEEEKNLHKKLESLIPIKASLDNLIIEIPKLKSNLANLNKEIENEKNKLVELDEKFKIAEGDEKKARSMEIDISKINDYISDLKELDTKIERERINLVGIMPGRTLQSIADAVNDAESEVGNFSKNINVQEQVLLDYQKKTNILETKFNNLHAEKWSKKVKCPVNF
;
A
#
# COMPACT_ATOMS: atom_id res chain seq x y z
N MET A 1 27.96 -55.98 -48.09
CA MET A 1 26.76 -55.20 -48.48
C MET A 1 25.55 -55.95 -47.98
N ALA A 2 24.55 -55.27 -47.40
CA ALA A 2 23.32 -55.93 -47.00
C ALA A 2 22.49 -56.30 -48.24
N LEU A 3 22.00 -57.53 -48.30
CA LEU A 3 21.16 -58.05 -49.40
C LEU A 3 19.87 -58.59 -48.80
N ILE A 4 18.80 -58.62 -49.61
CA ILE A 4 17.57 -59.35 -49.30
C ILE A 4 17.59 -60.58 -50.18
N GLU A 5 17.46 -61.77 -49.60
CA GLU A 5 17.66 -63.02 -50.36
C GLU A 5 16.39 -63.80 -50.57
N LYS A 6 15.44 -63.74 -49.65
CA LYS A 6 14.17 -64.44 -49.83
C LYS A 6 13.09 -63.77 -48.98
N MET A 7 11.85 -63.98 -49.41
CA MET A 7 10.65 -63.42 -48.82
C MET A 7 9.52 -64.42 -48.97
N GLN A 8 8.99 -64.92 -47.88
CA GLN A 8 7.78 -65.71 -47.85
C GLN A 8 6.62 -64.89 -47.26
N ILE A 9 5.44 -65.11 -47.82
CA ILE A 9 4.21 -64.35 -47.60
C ILE A 9 3.08 -65.37 -47.59
N GLN A 10 2.18 -65.26 -46.63
CA GLN A 10 0.97 -66.04 -46.51
C GLN A 10 -0.16 -65.04 -46.09
N GLY A 11 -1.42 -65.36 -46.27
CA GLY A 11 -2.56 -64.59 -45.71
C GLY A 11 -2.66 -63.06 -45.96
N ILE A 12 -1.85 -62.45 -46.83
CA ILE A 12 -1.88 -61.00 -47.15
C ILE A 12 -2.49 -60.78 -48.54
N ARG A 13 -3.54 -59.95 -48.59
CA ARG A 13 -4.29 -59.60 -49.81
C ARG A 13 -4.71 -60.84 -50.61
N SER A 14 -4.12 -61.04 -51.79
CA SER A 14 -4.41 -62.15 -52.71
C SER A 14 -3.66 -63.44 -52.38
N TYR A 15 -2.71 -63.40 -51.42
CA TYR A 15 -2.00 -64.60 -50.97
C TYR A 15 -2.87 -65.37 -49.97
N PRO A 16 -3.13 -66.66 -50.23
CA PRO A 16 -4.06 -67.43 -49.41
C PRO A 16 -3.53 -67.64 -47.98
N PRO A 17 -4.44 -67.79 -47.02
CA PRO A 17 -4.13 -68.03 -45.61
C PRO A 17 -3.36 -69.32 -45.34
N HIS A 18 -3.55 -70.35 -46.16
CA HIS A 18 -3.06 -71.72 -45.90
C HIS A 18 -1.75 -72.06 -46.61
N ASP A 19 -1.47 -71.43 -47.75
CA ASP A 19 -0.26 -71.69 -48.53
C ASP A 19 0.71 -70.51 -48.42
N SER A 20 1.96 -70.84 -48.12
CA SER A 20 3.04 -69.87 -48.06
C SER A 20 3.68 -69.69 -49.44
N ALA A 21 3.54 -68.50 -50.02
CA ALA A 21 4.25 -68.13 -51.23
C ALA A 21 5.66 -67.65 -50.87
N VAL A 22 6.66 -68.14 -51.59
CA VAL A 22 8.08 -67.87 -51.31
C VAL A 22 8.72 -67.25 -52.54
N ILE A 23 9.41 -66.13 -52.37
CA ILE A 23 10.16 -65.40 -53.40
C ILE A 23 11.63 -65.46 -53.00
N GLU A 24 12.50 -65.92 -53.90
CA GLU A 24 13.95 -65.86 -53.71
C GLU A 24 14.50 -64.73 -54.59
N PHE A 25 15.13 -63.75 -53.96
CA PHE A 25 15.71 -62.59 -54.62
C PHE A 25 17.10 -62.93 -55.14
N GLN A 26 17.26 -62.79 -56.45
CA GLN A 26 18.51 -62.96 -57.14
C GLN A 26 19.26 -61.63 -57.24
N THR A 27 20.59 -61.72 -57.22
CA THR A 27 21.49 -60.59 -57.45
C THR A 27 22.02 -60.67 -58.89
N PRO A 28 22.02 -59.58 -59.69
CA PRO A 28 21.67 -58.19 -59.31
C PRO A 28 20.19 -57.82 -59.54
N LEU A 29 19.40 -58.66 -60.22
CA LEU A 29 18.03 -58.34 -60.62
C LEU A 29 17.08 -59.50 -60.35
N THR A 30 15.95 -59.22 -59.70
CA THR A 30 14.83 -60.16 -59.54
C THR A 30 13.63 -59.64 -60.32
N LEU A 31 13.21 -60.37 -61.35
CA LEU A 31 12.06 -60.00 -62.18
C LEU A 31 10.77 -60.66 -61.68
N ILE A 32 9.81 -59.86 -61.22
CA ILE A 32 8.49 -60.33 -60.75
C ILE A 32 7.41 -59.92 -61.76
N VAL A 33 6.89 -60.89 -62.53
CA VAL A 33 5.86 -60.68 -63.56
C VAL A 33 4.58 -61.46 -63.24
N GLY A 34 3.47 -61.03 -63.82
CA GLY A 34 2.15 -61.61 -63.55
C GLY A 34 1.04 -60.68 -64.04
N LYS A 35 -0.22 -61.14 -64.07
CA LYS A 35 -1.37 -60.33 -64.49
C LYS A 35 -1.69 -59.23 -63.45
N ASN A 36 -2.44 -58.20 -63.82
CA ASN A 36 -2.87 -57.19 -62.83
C ASN A 36 -3.74 -57.84 -61.74
N GLY A 37 -3.57 -57.40 -60.49
CA GLY A 37 -4.27 -57.98 -59.32
C GLY A 37 -3.67 -59.28 -58.78
N THR A 38 -2.60 -59.83 -59.36
CA THR A 38 -1.92 -61.07 -58.88
C THR A 38 -1.08 -60.88 -57.61
N GLY A 39 -1.07 -59.68 -57.02
CA GLY A 39 -0.32 -59.41 -55.79
C GLY A 39 1.15 -59.00 -55.99
N LYS A 40 1.55 -58.57 -57.20
CA LYS A 40 2.91 -58.02 -57.47
C LYS A 40 3.19 -56.75 -56.67
N THR A 41 2.23 -55.82 -56.68
CA THR A 41 2.25 -54.58 -55.88
C THR A 41 1.57 -54.78 -54.52
N ALA A 42 1.36 -56.04 -54.08
CA ALA A 42 0.99 -56.25 -52.69
C ALA A 42 2.17 -55.74 -51.86
N ASP A 43 1.89 -54.74 -51.03
CA ASP A 43 2.84 -53.84 -50.39
C ASP A 43 3.63 -54.56 -49.27
N ASN A 44 4.23 -55.71 -49.60
CA ASN A 44 4.60 -56.76 -48.65
C ASN A 44 5.96 -56.47 -48.00
N MET A 45 6.89 -55.82 -48.72
CA MET A 45 8.18 -55.40 -48.15
C MET A 45 8.06 -54.18 -47.21
N LYS A 46 6.97 -53.39 -47.34
CA LYS A 46 6.67 -52.22 -46.49
C LYS A 46 5.94 -52.54 -45.19
N THR A 47 5.50 -53.78 -44.97
CA THR A 47 4.62 -54.13 -43.83
C THR A 47 5.28 -54.06 -42.46
N SER A 48 6.59 -53.79 -42.39
CA SER A 48 7.28 -53.57 -41.11
C SER A 48 6.90 -52.26 -40.40
N LYS A 49 6.26 -51.28 -41.05
CA LYS A 49 6.10 -49.96 -40.41
C LYS A 49 4.97 -49.03 -40.86
N LYS A 50 4.14 -49.37 -41.86
CA LYS A 50 3.01 -48.51 -42.21
C LYS A 50 1.92 -48.58 -41.14
N SER A 51 1.96 -47.59 -40.25
CA SER A 51 0.90 -47.09 -39.37
C SER A 51 -0.47 -47.72 -39.55
N CYS A 52 -1.00 -48.20 -38.42
CA CYS A 52 -2.31 -48.80 -38.20
C CYS A 52 -3.53 -47.90 -38.52
N ALA A 53 -3.40 -46.88 -39.37
CA ALA A 53 -4.43 -45.87 -39.61
C ALA A 53 -5.06 -45.89 -41.03
N GLU A 54 -4.37 -46.36 -42.09
CA GLU A 54 -4.87 -46.22 -43.47
C GLU A 54 -5.09 -47.53 -44.24
N ILE A 55 -5.25 -48.67 -43.54
CA ILE A 55 -5.78 -49.92 -44.13
C ILE A 55 -7.18 -50.20 -43.57
N GLN A 56 -8.02 -49.17 -43.49
CA GLN A 56 -9.39 -49.26 -42.97
C GLN A 56 -10.46 -49.36 -44.06
N LYS A 57 -10.12 -49.29 -45.36
CA LYS A 57 -11.10 -49.24 -46.46
C LYS A 57 -11.09 -50.39 -47.47
N VAL A 58 -10.26 -51.41 -47.31
CA VAL A 58 -10.26 -52.56 -48.22
C VAL A 58 -10.23 -53.82 -47.37
N PHE A 59 -11.33 -54.56 -47.30
CA PHE A 59 -11.46 -56.04 -47.22
C PHE A 59 -12.84 -56.44 -46.66
N ARG A 60 -13.67 -57.05 -47.52
CA ARG A 60 -14.90 -57.78 -47.19
C ARG A 60 -14.63 -59.28 -47.45
N ASP A 61 -15.20 -60.09 -46.57
CA ASP A 61 -15.42 -61.54 -46.62
C ASP A 61 -14.38 -62.59 -46.13
N ARG A 62 -14.97 -63.43 -45.25
CA ARG A 62 -14.85 -64.87 -44.92
C ARG A 62 -13.50 -65.54 -44.56
N GLN A 63 -13.42 -65.85 -43.25
CA GLN A 63 -12.85 -67.02 -42.53
C GLN A 63 -11.36 -67.47 -42.71
N LEU A 64 -10.67 -67.42 -41.56
CA LEU A 64 -9.55 -68.26 -41.03
C LEU A 64 -8.08 -67.98 -41.44
N GLU A 65 -7.21 -68.22 -40.43
CA GLU A 65 -5.74 -68.15 -40.19
C GLU A 65 -4.76 -67.54 -41.22
N LYS A 66 -3.81 -66.66 -40.81
CA LYS A 66 -2.90 -65.96 -41.76
C LYS A 66 -1.46 -65.84 -41.20
N ASN A 67 -0.43 -66.24 -41.95
CA ASN A 67 1.02 -66.06 -41.60
C ASN A 67 1.77 -65.25 -42.67
N THR A 68 3.01 -64.78 -42.49
CA THR A 68 3.89 -64.28 -43.57
C THR A 68 5.35 -64.40 -43.11
N ASP A 69 6.23 -65.06 -43.86
CA ASP A 69 7.62 -65.32 -43.42
C ASP A 69 8.70 -64.77 -44.38
N THR A 70 9.27 -63.59 -44.21
CA THR A 70 10.30 -63.11 -45.16
C THR A 70 11.71 -63.66 -44.81
N VAL A 71 12.28 -64.62 -45.55
CA VAL A 71 13.57 -65.30 -45.19
C VAL A 71 14.77 -64.72 -45.94
N CYS A 72 15.78 -64.08 -45.34
CA CYS A 72 16.98 -63.64 -46.06
C CYS A 72 18.27 -64.04 -45.33
N GLU A 73 19.33 -64.53 -45.99
CA GLU A 73 20.55 -64.95 -45.27
C GLU A 73 21.94 -65.01 -45.97
N LYS A 74 22.84 -64.09 -45.58
CA LYS A 74 24.25 -64.46 -45.26
C LYS A 74 24.93 -63.50 -44.28
N GLU A 75 24.55 -63.64 -43.02
CA GLU A 75 25.36 -63.76 -41.80
C GLU A 75 24.30 -64.03 -40.75
N CYS A 76 24.16 -65.31 -40.42
CA CYS A 76 22.87 -65.97 -40.32
C CYS A 76 21.79 -65.11 -39.61
N LYS A 77 20.56 -64.96 -40.10
CA LYS A 77 19.44 -64.29 -39.36
C LYS A 77 18.11 -64.69 -40.02
N HIS A 78 17.57 -65.85 -39.70
CA HIS A 78 16.26 -66.28 -40.25
C HIS A 78 15.10 -65.54 -39.54
N TRP A 79 14.28 -64.75 -40.22
CA TRP A 79 13.18 -64.01 -39.60
C TRP A 79 11.86 -64.83 -39.64
N HIS A 80 11.19 -65.03 -38.50
CA HIS A 80 9.90 -65.75 -38.41
C HIS A 80 8.83 -64.83 -37.79
N MET A 81 7.64 -64.73 -38.41
CA MET A 81 6.53 -63.92 -37.88
C MET A 81 5.22 -64.73 -37.87
N ARG A 82 4.78 -65.19 -36.68
CA ARG A 82 3.57 -66.02 -36.49
C ARG A 82 2.36 -65.20 -36.03
N ARG A 83 1.16 -65.44 -36.56
CA ARG A 83 -0.10 -64.81 -36.07
C ARG A 83 -1.29 -65.77 -36.00
N GLU A 84 -2.02 -65.77 -34.88
CA GLU A 84 -3.26 -66.53 -34.67
C GLU A 84 -4.43 -65.64 -34.19
N GLN A 85 -5.68 -66.04 -34.44
CA GLN A 85 -6.91 -65.37 -33.93
C GLN A 85 -7.98 -66.37 -33.42
N LYS A 86 -8.65 -66.01 -32.32
CA LYS A 86 -9.92 -66.60 -31.85
C LYS A 86 -11.09 -65.61 -32.04
N LYS A 87 -12.29 -66.14 -32.34
CA LYS A 87 -13.47 -65.42 -32.88
C LYS A 87 -14.37 -64.73 -31.82
N GLU A 88 -14.78 -63.49 -32.11
CA GLU A 88 -16.12 -62.93 -31.85
C GLU A 88 -16.43 -61.77 -32.84
N LYS A 89 -17.71 -61.44 -33.04
CA LYS A 89 -18.34 -60.82 -34.25
C LYS A 89 -17.95 -59.37 -34.64
N LYS A 90 -16.73 -58.88 -34.38
CA LYS A 90 -16.21 -57.59 -34.88
C LYS A 90 -14.76 -57.77 -35.34
N ILE A 91 -14.41 -57.46 -36.60
CA ILE A 91 -13.05 -57.63 -37.11
C ILE A 91 -12.15 -56.56 -36.46
N VAL A 92 -11.41 -56.94 -35.42
CA VAL A 92 -10.40 -56.10 -34.77
C VAL A 92 -9.03 -56.65 -35.14
N THR A 93 -8.24 -55.84 -35.84
CA THR A 93 -6.85 -56.14 -36.17
C THR A 93 -5.97 -55.84 -34.96
N LYS A 94 -5.32 -56.85 -34.39
CA LYS A 94 -4.30 -56.68 -33.35
C LYS A 94 -2.92 -56.97 -33.96
N SER A 95 -1.96 -56.07 -33.74
CA SER A 95 -0.55 -56.32 -34.06
C SER A 95 0.05 -57.23 -32.98
N LEU A 96 0.59 -58.37 -33.40
CA LEU A 96 1.31 -59.31 -32.53
C LEU A 96 2.81 -58.98 -32.49
N ASP A 97 3.51 -59.51 -31.50
CA ASP A 97 4.94 -59.29 -31.30
C ASP A 97 5.74 -59.82 -32.49
N GLY A 98 6.58 -58.94 -33.05
CA GLY A 98 7.53 -59.30 -34.09
C GLY A 98 8.85 -59.75 -33.47
N VAL A 99 9.40 -60.86 -33.95
CA VAL A 99 10.66 -61.40 -33.44
C VAL A 99 11.75 -61.22 -34.51
N ILE A 100 12.86 -60.61 -34.09
CA ILE A 100 14.10 -60.60 -34.87
C ILE A 100 14.91 -61.81 -34.42
N MET A 101 15.26 -62.73 -35.31
CA MET A 101 16.24 -63.77 -34.96
C MET A 101 17.54 -63.52 -35.66
N LYS A 102 18.60 -63.43 -34.86
CA LYS A 102 19.96 -63.56 -35.33
C LYS A 102 20.35 -65.02 -35.32
N ILE A 103 21.19 -65.42 -36.24
CA ILE A 103 21.81 -66.72 -36.25
C ILE A 103 23.33 -66.47 -36.34
N SER A 104 24.10 -67.17 -35.54
CA SER A 104 25.55 -67.00 -35.55
C SER A 104 26.17 -67.84 -36.68
N PRO A 105 27.42 -67.57 -37.10
CA PRO A 105 28.12 -68.40 -38.10
C PRO A 105 28.18 -69.88 -37.74
N ASN A 106 28.04 -70.22 -36.45
CA ASN A 106 28.01 -71.57 -35.91
C ASN A 106 26.63 -72.25 -35.97
N GLY A 107 25.61 -71.60 -36.54
CA GLY A 107 24.25 -72.14 -36.72
C GLY A 107 23.28 -71.94 -35.54
N GLU A 108 23.73 -71.36 -34.42
CA GLU A 108 22.89 -71.08 -33.25
C GLU A 108 21.96 -69.88 -33.47
N LYS A 109 20.68 -70.03 -33.11
CA LYS A 109 19.65 -68.99 -33.30
C LYS A 109 19.41 -68.19 -32.00
N GLU A 110 19.70 -66.90 -32.02
CA GLU A 110 19.43 -65.92 -30.96
C GLU A 110 18.19 -65.08 -31.30
N SER A 111 17.11 -65.18 -30.52
CA SER A 111 15.93 -64.33 -30.68
C SER A 111 16.05 -63.03 -29.89
N ILE A 112 15.93 -61.89 -30.57
CA ILE A 112 15.76 -60.57 -29.98
C ILE A 112 14.25 -60.26 -30.00
N ASN A 113 13.59 -60.45 -28.86
CA ASN A 113 12.19 -60.08 -28.69
C ASN A 113 12.11 -58.62 -28.23
N SER A 114 11.49 -57.75 -29.02
CA SER A 114 11.39 -56.32 -28.70
C SER A 114 10.07 -55.75 -29.22
N ARG A 115 9.49 -54.79 -28.48
CA ARG A 115 8.26 -54.10 -28.90
C ARG A 115 8.48 -53.43 -30.27
N CYS A 116 7.41 -53.28 -31.06
CA CYS A 116 7.47 -52.86 -32.48
C CYS A 116 8.29 -51.57 -32.76
N THR A 117 8.43 -50.66 -31.80
CA THR A 117 9.22 -49.42 -31.91
C THR A 117 10.74 -49.65 -31.89
N ASP A 118 11.20 -50.72 -31.27
CA ASP A 118 12.63 -51.05 -31.16
C ASP A 118 13.08 -51.93 -32.33
N LEU A 119 12.22 -52.85 -32.78
CA LEU A 119 12.38 -53.63 -34.02
C LEU A 119 12.75 -52.73 -35.22
N SER A 120 11.99 -51.64 -35.29
CA SER A 120 12.09 -50.55 -36.25
C SER A 120 13.42 -49.79 -36.25
N LYS A 121 14.09 -49.67 -35.11
CA LYS A 121 15.40 -49.02 -34.95
C LYS A 121 16.52 -50.01 -35.23
N GLU A 122 16.35 -51.25 -34.77
CA GLU A 122 17.29 -52.35 -34.99
C GLU A 122 17.42 -52.66 -36.49
N ILE A 123 16.31 -52.72 -37.24
CA ILE A 123 16.32 -52.91 -38.71
C ILE A 123 17.15 -51.82 -39.41
N VAL A 124 16.94 -50.55 -39.06
CA VAL A 124 17.66 -49.40 -39.63
C VAL A 124 19.14 -49.46 -39.29
N SER A 125 19.48 -49.81 -38.04
CA SER A 125 20.87 -49.94 -37.59
C SER A 125 21.59 -51.10 -38.27
N ARG A 126 20.90 -52.20 -38.58
CA ARG A 126 21.48 -53.41 -39.20
C ARG A 126 21.57 -53.31 -40.71
N LEU A 127 20.59 -52.70 -41.38
CA LEU A 127 20.66 -52.43 -42.83
C LEU A 127 21.59 -51.26 -43.17
N GLY A 128 21.91 -50.41 -42.19
CA GLY A 128 22.79 -49.26 -42.38
C GLY A 128 22.17 -48.12 -43.20
N VAL A 129 20.84 -48.12 -43.34
CA VAL A 129 20.09 -47.14 -44.15
C VAL A 129 19.00 -46.48 -43.29
N PRO A 130 18.91 -45.13 -43.23
CA PRO A 130 17.87 -44.43 -42.49
C PRO A 130 16.45 -44.87 -42.89
N MET A 131 15.52 -44.88 -41.94
CA MET A 131 14.14 -45.29 -42.22
C MET A 131 13.49 -44.46 -43.33
N SER A 132 13.75 -43.14 -43.34
CA SER A 132 13.22 -42.23 -44.36
C SER A 132 13.71 -42.57 -45.77
N VAL A 133 14.93 -43.11 -45.90
CA VAL A 133 15.49 -43.60 -47.17
C VAL A 133 14.89 -44.97 -47.53
N LEU A 134 14.71 -45.87 -46.56
CA LEU A 134 14.04 -47.16 -46.78
C LEU A 134 12.59 -46.97 -47.29
N GLU A 135 11.84 -46.01 -46.76
CA GLU A 135 10.41 -45.81 -47.07
C GLU A 135 10.13 -44.94 -48.30
N ASN A 136 10.98 -43.95 -48.58
CA ASN A 136 10.77 -42.99 -49.67
C ASN A 136 11.64 -43.26 -50.90
N VAL A 137 12.74 -44.02 -50.77
CA VAL A 137 13.69 -44.26 -51.86
C VAL A 137 13.78 -45.74 -52.23
N ILE A 138 14.08 -46.64 -51.29
CA ILE A 138 14.34 -48.06 -51.59
C ILE A 138 13.04 -48.84 -51.80
N PHE A 139 12.14 -48.80 -50.82
CA PHE A 139 10.78 -49.29 -50.97
C PHE A 139 9.91 -48.06 -51.08
N CYS A 140 9.78 -47.47 -52.27
CA CYS A 140 8.77 -46.44 -52.51
C CYS A 140 7.45 -47.11 -52.91
N HIS A 141 6.30 -46.56 -52.52
CA HIS A 141 5.01 -47.15 -52.95
C HIS A 141 4.81 -46.77 -54.42
N GLN A 142 4.17 -47.63 -55.21
CA GLN A 142 3.97 -47.37 -56.64
C GLN A 142 3.22 -46.04 -56.88
N GLU A 143 2.26 -45.71 -56.02
CA GLU A 143 1.50 -44.44 -56.10
C GLU A 143 2.33 -43.24 -55.63
N ASP A 144 3.32 -43.46 -54.76
CA ASP A 144 4.18 -42.41 -54.21
C ASP A 144 5.47 -42.20 -55.02
N ALA A 145 5.71 -42.97 -56.08
CA ALA A 145 6.96 -42.95 -56.84
C ALA A 145 7.29 -41.57 -57.43
N ASN A 146 6.27 -40.78 -57.74
CA ASN A 146 6.42 -39.44 -58.31
C ASN A 146 6.59 -38.33 -57.25
N TRP A 147 6.85 -38.68 -55.98
CA TRP A 147 7.05 -37.69 -54.91
C TRP A 147 8.15 -36.64 -55.20
N PRO A 148 9.22 -36.90 -55.97
CA PRO A 148 10.18 -35.85 -56.33
C PRO A 148 9.57 -34.70 -57.15
N LEU A 149 8.44 -34.96 -57.83
CA LEU A 149 7.69 -33.98 -58.61
C LEU A 149 6.50 -33.39 -57.82
N SER A 150 6.37 -33.74 -56.54
CA SER A 150 5.31 -33.22 -55.67
C SER A 150 5.53 -31.75 -55.30
N GLU A 151 4.48 -31.09 -54.81
CA GLU A 151 4.50 -29.70 -54.39
C GLU A 151 5.60 -29.40 -53.36
N GLY A 152 6.15 -28.18 -53.39
CA GLY A 152 7.35 -27.80 -52.64
C GLY A 152 7.31 -28.08 -51.13
N LYS A 153 6.12 -28.08 -50.51
CA LYS A 153 5.95 -28.43 -49.09
C LYS A 153 6.15 -29.92 -48.82
N ILE A 154 5.53 -30.79 -49.62
CA ILE A 154 5.65 -32.26 -49.48
C ILE A 154 7.07 -32.69 -49.84
N LEU A 155 7.62 -32.10 -50.90
CA LEU A 155 9.00 -32.31 -51.32
C LEU A 155 9.99 -31.94 -50.22
N LYS A 156 9.85 -30.73 -49.65
CA LYS A 156 10.70 -30.27 -48.54
C LYS A 156 10.57 -31.15 -47.30
N GLN A 157 9.36 -31.59 -46.94
CA GLN A 157 9.17 -32.51 -45.81
C GLN A 157 9.86 -33.85 -46.02
N LYS A 158 9.79 -34.44 -47.23
CA LYS A 158 10.51 -35.67 -47.55
C LYS A 158 12.02 -35.45 -47.56
N PHE A 159 12.52 -34.32 -48.07
CA PHE A 159 13.94 -33.96 -48.02
C PHE A 159 14.45 -33.73 -46.59
N ASP A 160 13.73 -32.96 -45.78
CA ASP A 160 14.09 -32.69 -44.38
C ASP A 160 14.08 -33.99 -43.56
N SER A 161 13.22 -34.95 -43.90
CA SER A 161 13.17 -36.30 -43.31
C SER A 161 14.33 -37.20 -43.79
N ILE A 162 14.74 -37.09 -45.06
CA ILE A 162 15.90 -37.82 -45.62
C ILE A 162 17.21 -37.29 -45.01
N PHE A 163 17.37 -35.98 -44.92
CA PHE A 163 18.59 -35.33 -44.41
C PHE A 163 18.59 -35.11 -42.90
N ALA A 164 17.51 -35.46 -42.20
CA ALA A 164 17.34 -35.27 -40.75
C ALA A 164 17.64 -33.83 -40.25
N ALA A 165 17.47 -32.82 -41.10
CA ALA A 165 17.82 -31.43 -40.83
C ALA A 165 16.92 -30.78 -39.75
N THR A 166 15.74 -31.35 -39.49
CA THR A 166 14.78 -30.89 -38.50
C THR A 166 15.34 -30.85 -37.07
N LYS A 167 16.25 -31.78 -36.72
CA LYS A 167 16.87 -31.83 -35.38
C LYS A 167 17.76 -30.62 -35.11
N TYR A 168 18.52 -30.19 -36.11
CA TYR A 168 19.40 -29.03 -35.99
C TYR A 168 18.61 -27.72 -35.93
N ILE A 169 17.51 -27.62 -36.68
CA ILE A 169 16.61 -26.46 -36.64
C ILE A 169 15.99 -26.32 -35.24
N GLN A 170 15.51 -27.42 -34.66
CA GLN A 170 14.96 -27.44 -33.31
C GLN A 170 15.99 -27.07 -32.23
N ALA A 171 17.22 -27.55 -32.35
CA ALA A 171 18.30 -27.20 -31.43
C ALA A 171 18.63 -25.68 -31.49
N LEU A 172 18.69 -25.10 -32.69
CA LEU A 172 18.90 -23.66 -32.86
C LEU A 172 17.75 -22.83 -32.28
N GLU A 173 16.52 -23.29 -32.42
CA GLU A 173 15.35 -22.64 -31.83
C GLU A 173 15.38 -22.66 -30.30
N CYS A 174 15.78 -23.79 -29.70
CA CYS A 174 16.01 -23.88 -28.25
C CYS A 174 17.09 -22.90 -27.79
N ILE A 175 18.22 -22.79 -28.51
CA ILE A 175 19.28 -21.82 -28.17
C ILE A 175 18.78 -20.38 -28.27
N ARG A 176 17.97 -20.05 -29.29
CA ARG A 176 17.38 -18.71 -29.43
C ARG A 176 16.45 -18.36 -28.28
N ASN A 177 15.63 -19.32 -27.82
CA ASN A 177 14.73 -19.10 -26.70
C ASN A 177 15.51 -18.91 -25.39
N LEU A 178 16.51 -19.77 -25.11
CA LEU A 178 17.38 -19.60 -23.94
C LEU A 178 18.08 -18.24 -23.92
N ARG A 179 18.54 -17.74 -25.08
CA ARG A 179 19.13 -16.40 -25.17
C ARG A 179 18.12 -15.31 -24.83
N LYS A 180 16.88 -15.41 -25.30
CA LYS A 180 15.82 -14.43 -24.97
C LYS A 180 15.54 -14.41 -23.47
N ASP A 181 15.43 -15.59 -22.85
CA ASP A 181 15.15 -15.72 -21.42
C ASP A 181 16.30 -15.13 -20.59
N GLN A 182 17.56 -15.39 -20.96
CA GLN A 182 18.73 -14.82 -20.29
C GLN A 182 18.80 -13.29 -20.42
N VAL A 183 18.48 -12.74 -21.60
CA VAL A 183 18.42 -11.29 -21.78
C VAL A 183 17.34 -10.65 -20.92
N GLN A 184 16.19 -11.33 -20.75
CA GLN A 184 15.13 -10.86 -19.87
C GLN A 184 15.57 -10.87 -18.40
N LEU A 185 16.20 -11.95 -17.94
CA LEU A 185 16.76 -12.05 -16.58
C LEU A 185 17.78 -10.94 -16.29
N VAL A 186 18.68 -10.64 -17.24
CA VAL A 186 19.65 -9.55 -17.08
C VAL A 186 18.95 -8.19 -16.92
N LYS A 187 17.86 -7.94 -17.63
CA LYS A 187 17.07 -6.70 -17.47
C LYS A 187 16.42 -6.64 -16.09
N ASP A 188 15.83 -7.74 -15.63
CA ASP A 188 15.21 -7.81 -14.32
C ASP A 188 16.24 -7.59 -13.19
N TYR A 189 17.40 -8.24 -13.26
CA TYR A 189 18.49 -8.02 -12.29
C TYR A 189 19.02 -6.58 -12.30
N ASN A 190 19.14 -5.94 -13.45
CA ASN A 190 19.55 -4.53 -13.50
C ASN A 190 18.51 -3.60 -12.84
N ARG A 191 17.22 -3.87 -13.02
CA ARG A 191 16.14 -3.13 -12.33
C ARG A 191 16.24 -3.33 -10.81
N ASP A 192 16.46 -4.57 -10.37
CA ASP A 192 16.57 -4.91 -8.96
C ASP A 192 17.81 -4.28 -8.32
N LEU A 193 18.93 -4.24 -9.03
CA LEU A 193 20.17 -3.60 -8.58
C LEU A 193 19.96 -2.10 -8.30
N VAL A 194 19.26 -1.39 -9.19
CA VAL A 194 18.90 0.03 -8.98
C VAL A 194 18.03 0.19 -7.73
N HIS A 195 17.01 -0.65 -7.56
CA HIS A 195 16.16 -0.61 -6.35
C HIS A 195 16.93 -0.93 -5.07
N LEU A 196 17.82 -1.92 -5.09
CA LEU A 196 18.64 -2.30 -3.95
C LEU A 196 19.64 -1.20 -3.58
N THR A 197 20.22 -0.52 -4.57
CA THR A 197 21.12 0.62 -4.34
C THR A 197 20.37 1.76 -3.66
N GLN A 198 19.18 2.12 -4.15
CA GLN A 198 18.34 3.13 -3.49
C GLN A 198 17.98 2.75 -2.04
N LYS A 199 17.70 1.47 -1.77
CA LYS A 199 17.43 1.00 -0.41
C LYS A 199 18.66 1.09 0.48
N LYS A 200 19.85 0.77 -0.04
CA LYS A 200 21.12 0.92 0.68
C LYS A 200 21.39 2.38 1.03
N ASP A 201 21.21 3.30 0.09
CA ASP A 201 21.45 4.74 0.31
C ASP A 201 20.50 5.28 1.37
N LYS A 202 19.21 4.93 1.31
CA LYS A 202 18.23 5.27 2.36
C LYS A 202 18.60 4.68 3.73
N ALA A 203 19.08 3.44 3.77
CA ALA A 203 19.51 2.83 5.03
C ALA A 203 20.71 3.57 5.63
N GLN A 204 21.66 4.02 4.80
CA GLN A 204 22.80 4.83 5.25
C GLN A 204 22.37 6.21 5.74
N GLU A 205 21.42 6.87 5.06
CA GLU A 205 20.84 8.14 5.49
C GLU A 205 20.18 8.01 6.88
N ILE A 206 19.30 7.02 7.05
CA ILE A 206 18.65 6.71 8.32
C ILE A 206 19.67 6.40 9.42
N GLN A 207 20.74 5.66 9.10
CA GLN A 207 21.79 5.36 10.07
C GLN A 207 22.54 6.63 10.52
N SER A 208 22.81 7.55 9.59
CA SER A 208 23.44 8.84 9.90
C SER A 208 22.53 9.71 10.78
N ASP A 209 21.22 9.72 10.50
CA ASP A 209 20.22 10.43 11.29
C ASP A 209 20.07 9.86 12.69
N LEU A 210 20.07 8.54 12.82
CA LEU A 210 20.04 7.86 14.10
C LEU A 210 21.27 8.21 14.95
N CYS A 211 22.46 8.23 14.34
CA CYS A 211 23.68 8.66 15.03
C CYS A 211 23.59 10.13 15.50
N ARG A 212 23.06 11.02 14.65
CA ARG A 212 22.85 12.43 15.00
C ARG A 212 21.84 12.61 16.14
N ALA A 213 20.72 11.90 16.07
CA ALA A 213 19.68 11.92 17.10
C ALA A 213 20.20 11.35 18.44
N GLN A 214 21.00 10.28 18.41
CA GLN A 214 21.66 9.76 19.61
C GLN A 214 22.65 10.76 20.23
N GLY A 215 23.42 11.48 19.41
CA GLY A 215 24.30 12.55 19.89
C GLY A 215 23.53 13.71 20.55
N GLN A 216 22.40 14.12 19.95
CA GLN A 216 21.52 15.13 20.54
C GLN A 216 20.86 14.65 21.84
N LEU A 217 20.42 13.38 21.88
CA LEU A 217 19.86 12.76 23.08
C LEU A 217 20.90 12.72 24.21
N GLN A 218 22.15 12.40 23.90
CA GLN A 218 23.21 12.40 24.92
C GLN A 218 23.49 13.83 25.43
N THR A 219 23.56 14.80 24.52
CA THR A 219 23.77 16.21 24.88
C THR A 219 22.64 16.74 25.77
N THR A 220 21.38 16.44 25.43
CA THR A 220 20.21 16.83 26.22
C THR A 220 20.15 16.10 27.56
N LYS A 221 20.51 14.81 27.63
CA LYS A 221 20.67 14.09 28.91
C LYS A 221 21.72 14.73 29.80
N ASP A 222 22.86 15.14 29.24
CA ASP A 222 23.93 15.79 30.00
C ASP A 222 23.53 17.19 30.45
N GLN A 223 22.77 17.94 29.63
CA GLN A 223 22.14 19.20 30.05
C GLN A 223 21.11 18.98 31.16
N LEU A 224 20.27 17.95 31.07
CA LEU A 224 19.28 17.63 32.08
C LEU A 224 19.94 17.27 33.41
N LYS A 225 21.04 16.48 33.39
CA LYS A 225 21.86 16.23 34.58
C LYS A 225 22.39 17.51 35.21
N LYS A 226 22.90 18.45 34.40
CA LYS A 226 23.37 19.75 34.89
C LYS A 226 22.24 20.57 35.53
N ILE A 227 21.08 20.63 34.89
CA ILE A 227 19.90 21.33 35.44
C ILE A 227 19.44 20.70 36.74
N VAL A 228 19.30 19.37 36.79
CA VAL A 228 18.91 18.65 38.03
C VAL A 228 19.92 18.89 39.15
N SER A 229 21.23 18.84 38.86
CA SER A 229 22.25 19.15 39.88
C SER A 229 22.21 20.61 40.35
N ALA A 230 21.71 21.54 39.52
CA ALA A 230 21.52 22.94 39.88
C ALA A 230 20.18 23.21 40.59
N MET A 231 19.15 22.38 40.37
CA MET A 231 17.86 22.44 41.07
C MET A 231 17.98 21.93 42.51
N GLN A 232 18.78 20.91 42.75
CA GLN A 232 18.98 20.29 44.07
C GLN A 232 19.33 21.30 45.19
N PRO A 233 20.27 22.26 45.01
CA PRO A 233 20.51 23.28 46.04
C PRO A 233 19.34 24.27 46.20
N ILE A 234 18.60 24.58 45.14
CA ILE A 234 17.44 25.47 45.18
C ILE A 234 16.28 24.80 45.94
N GLU A 235 16.03 23.51 45.70
CA GLU A 235 15.05 22.72 46.44
C GLU A 235 15.41 22.67 47.93
N CYS A 236 16.68 22.44 48.26
CA CYS A 236 17.14 22.46 49.64
C CYS A 236 16.98 23.86 50.29
N GLN A 237 17.24 24.93 49.54
CA GLN A 237 16.97 26.31 50.00
C GLN A 237 15.48 26.61 50.17
N LEU A 238 14.62 26.09 49.30
CA LEU A 238 13.16 26.21 49.42
C LEU A 238 12.63 25.44 50.63
N GLU A 239 13.13 24.23 50.89
CA GLU A 239 12.78 23.47 52.10
C GLU A 239 13.21 24.23 53.37
N GLN A 240 14.42 24.80 53.38
CA GLN A 240 14.86 25.66 54.47
C GLN A 240 13.97 26.90 54.62
N LEU A 241 13.64 27.60 53.54
CA LEU A 241 12.74 28.76 53.57
C LEU A 241 11.32 28.40 54.02
N ASN A 242 10.79 27.25 53.60
CA ASN A 242 9.49 26.77 54.04
C ASN A 242 9.50 26.44 55.53
N SER A 243 10.57 25.82 56.05
CA SER A 243 10.70 25.57 57.49
C SER A 243 10.72 26.86 58.31
N VAL A 244 11.46 27.87 57.83
CA VAL A 244 11.48 29.21 58.45
C VAL A 244 10.12 29.89 58.32
N SER A 245 9.45 29.77 57.17
CA SER A 245 8.11 30.33 56.96
C SER A 245 7.07 29.69 57.86
N GLU A 246 7.14 28.38 58.10
CA GLU A 246 6.27 27.67 59.05
C GLU A 246 6.53 28.12 60.49
N GLU A 247 7.80 28.33 60.86
CA GLU A 247 8.15 28.88 62.16
C GLU A 247 7.63 30.33 62.31
N VAL A 248 7.81 31.18 61.30
CA VAL A 248 7.28 32.55 61.28
C VAL A 248 5.76 32.53 61.35
N PHE A 249 5.08 31.67 60.60
CA PHE A 249 3.62 31.53 60.66
C PHE A 249 3.14 31.06 62.04
N LYS A 250 3.85 30.13 62.67
CA LYS A 250 3.58 29.72 64.06
C LYS A 250 3.76 30.91 65.01
N ARG A 251 4.83 31.70 64.87
CA ARG A 251 5.07 32.90 65.67
C ARG A 251 4.04 34.00 65.42
N GLU A 252 3.62 34.24 64.18
CA GLU A 252 2.56 35.20 63.84
C GLU A 252 1.21 34.74 64.39
N LYS A 253 0.90 33.44 64.32
CA LYS A 253 -0.31 32.89 64.94
C LYS A 253 -0.28 33.02 66.46
N GLU A 254 0.86 32.72 67.09
CA GLU A 254 1.07 32.93 68.53
C GLU A 254 0.90 34.42 68.88
N LEU A 255 1.50 35.31 68.11
CA LEU A 255 1.44 36.76 68.33
C LEU A 255 0.01 37.28 68.12
N GLY A 256 -0.69 36.81 67.09
CA GLY A 256 -2.11 37.13 66.86
C GLY A 256 -3.01 36.60 67.97
N THR A 257 -2.74 35.40 68.52
CA THR A 257 -3.47 34.91 69.70
C THR A 257 -3.15 35.72 70.95
N LEU A 258 -1.90 36.17 71.14
CA LEU A 258 -1.48 37.03 72.23
C LEU A 258 -2.07 38.45 72.11
N GLU A 259 -2.18 38.98 70.91
CA GLU A 259 -2.81 40.27 70.64
C GLU A 259 -4.32 40.20 70.79
N ALA A 260 -4.97 39.15 70.27
CA ALA A 260 -6.39 38.91 70.47
C ALA A 260 -6.72 38.70 71.95
N THR A 261 -5.89 37.97 72.70
CA THR A 261 -6.06 37.83 74.15
C THR A 261 -5.78 39.12 74.89
N LYS A 262 -4.81 39.94 74.48
CA LYS A 262 -4.56 41.28 75.05
C LYS A 262 -5.72 42.24 74.76
N GLU A 263 -6.24 42.27 73.54
CA GLU A 263 -7.44 43.01 73.13
C GLU A 263 -8.66 42.55 73.93
N HIS A 264 -8.85 41.23 74.04
CA HIS A 264 -9.96 40.63 74.79
C HIS A 264 -9.83 40.91 76.28
N LEU A 265 -8.64 40.83 76.88
CA LEU A 265 -8.38 41.18 78.28
C LEU A 265 -8.55 42.68 78.52
N LYS A 266 -8.16 43.55 77.57
CA LYS A 266 -8.44 45.00 77.65
C LYS A 266 -9.94 45.29 77.54
N LYS A 267 -10.63 44.67 76.58
CA LYS A 267 -12.09 44.80 76.42
C LYS A 267 -12.83 44.23 77.62
N ASN A 268 -12.40 43.09 78.16
CA ASN A 268 -12.95 42.52 79.39
C ASN A 268 -12.61 43.37 80.60
N ALA A 269 -11.42 43.96 80.72
CA ALA A 269 -11.10 44.89 81.81
C ALA A 269 -11.94 46.17 81.72
N LEU A 270 -12.15 46.70 80.52
CA LEU A 270 -13.05 47.84 80.26
C LEU A 270 -14.52 47.48 80.48
N GLN A 271 -14.96 46.30 80.05
CA GLN A 271 -16.31 45.79 80.27
C GLN A 271 -16.55 45.43 81.73
N LEU A 272 -15.62 44.81 82.44
CA LEU A 272 -15.71 44.57 83.89
C LEU A 272 -15.71 45.90 84.66
N ARG A 273 -14.90 46.88 84.24
CA ARG A 273 -14.88 48.22 84.84
C ARG A 273 -16.16 49.02 84.55
N ASN A 274 -16.82 48.79 83.41
CA ASN A 274 -18.08 49.44 83.05
C ASN A 274 -19.32 48.66 83.52
N ASN A 275 -19.23 47.33 83.69
CA ASN A 275 -20.30 46.44 84.16
C ASN A 275 -20.31 46.26 85.70
N ILE A 276 -19.28 46.74 86.41
CA ILE A 276 -19.40 47.03 87.85
C ILE A 276 -20.10 48.39 87.96
N SER A 277 -21.42 48.38 87.80
CA SER A 277 -22.28 49.54 88.03
C SER A 277 -23.05 49.40 89.35
N ASN A 278 -23.15 48.20 89.92
CA ASN A 278 -23.66 47.93 91.26
C ASN A 278 -22.81 46.81 91.89
N LEU A 279 -22.19 47.07 93.04
CA LEU A 279 -21.67 46.01 93.89
C LEU A 279 -22.85 45.15 94.35
N PHE A 280 -22.74 43.83 94.16
CA PHE A 280 -23.67 42.88 94.77
C PHE A 280 -23.36 42.80 96.26
N GLU A 281 -24.10 43.55 97.06
CA GLU A 281 -24.10 43.45 98.51
C GLU A 281 -25.16 42.43 98.93
N GLY A 282 -24.77 41.16 99.03
CA GLY A 282 -25.63 40.06 99.45
C GLY A 282 -24.82 38.81 99.78
N GLU A 283 -25.36 37.91 100.60
CA GLU A 283 -24.64 36.71 101.07
C GLU A 283 -24.42 35.67 99.97
N LEU A 284 -23.28 34.96 100.07
CA LEU A 284 -22.77 33.94 99.14
C LEU A 284 -23.80 32.89 98.69
N SER A 285 -24.80 32.59 99.53
CA SER A 285 -25.80 31.55 99.24
C SER A 285 -26.76 31.90 98.10
N GLU A 286 -27.06 33.18 97.85
CA GLU A 286 -27.96 33.58 96.76
C GLU A 286 -27.28 33.60 95.38
N LEU A 287 -25.96 33.82 95.36
CA LEU A 287 -25.15 33.78 94.15
C LEU A 287 -24.97 32.35 93.62
N GLU A 288 -24.87 31.37 94.51
CA GLU A 288 -24.76 29.95 94.15
C GLU A 288 -26.07 29.40 93.57
N LYS A 289 -27.24 29.87 94.03
CA LYS A 289 -28.54 29.49 93.45
C LYS A 289 -28.71 30.01 92.03
N LYS A 290 -28.36 31.27 91.75
CA LYS A 290 -28.39 31.82 90.38
C LYS A 290 -27.37 31.15 89.45
N ARG A 291 -26.23 30.70 89.98
CA ARG A 291 -25.24 29.91 89.22
C ARG A 291 -25.79 28.52 88.84
N ALA A 292 -26.56 27.88 89.72
CA ALA A 292 -27.22 26.61 89.43
C ALA A 292 -28.33 26.77 88.36
N GLU A 293 -29.15 27.82 88.41
CA GLU A 293 -30.17 28.11 87.40
C GLU A 293 -29.56 28.37 86.00
N PHE A 294 -28.40 29.04 85.95
CA PHE A 294 -27.69 29.28 84.70
C PHE A 294 -27.14 27.98 84.08
N SER A 295 -26.71 27.02 84.91
CA SER A 295 -26.29 25.68 84.44
C SER A 295 -27.44 24.88 83.83
N GLY A 296 -28.65 25.00 84.38
CA GLY A 296 -29.86 24.39 83.82
C GLY A 296 -30.25 25.00 82.47
N THR A 297 -30.14 26.32 82.33
CA THR A 297 -30.40 27.02 81.07
C THR A 297 -29.42 26.62 79.96
N LEU A 298 -28.16 26.37 80.33
CA LEU A 298 -27.11 25.90 79.42
C LEU A 298 -27.41 24.51 78.85
N GLN A 299 -27.87 23.56 79.69
CA GLN A 299 -28.27 22.23 79.21
C GLN A 299 -29.45 22.27 78.24
N VAL A 300 -30.44 23.15 78.46
CA VAL A 300 -31.58 23.31 77.54
C VAL A 300 -31.12 23.81 76.17
N LYS A 301 -30.23 24.81 76.14
CA LYS A 301 -29.65 25.32 74.89
C LYS A 301 -28.80 24.27 74.17
N GLN A 302 -28.06 23.45 74.90
CA GLN A 302 -27.24 22.38 74.34
C GLN A 302 -28.11 21.26 73.72
N LYS A 303 -29.22 20.90 74.38
CA LYS A 303 -30.23 20.00 73.80
C LYS A 303 -30.89 20.58 72.56
N SER A 304 -31.19 21.88 72.55
CA SER A 304 -31.72 22.56 71.36
C SER A 304 -30.75 22.55 70.17
N LEU A 305 -29.45 22.63 70.43
CA LEU A 305 -28.41 22.62 69.38
C LEU A 305 -28.29 21.24 68.74
N ILE A 306 -28.32 20.18 69.55
CA ILE A 306 -28.36 18.79 69.06
C ILE A 306 -29.64 18.54 68.25
N GLY A 307 -30.79 19.06 68.70
CA GLY A 307 -32.05 18.97 67.97
C GLY A 307 -31.98 19.65 66.59
N LEU A 308 -31.38 20.84 66.51
CA LEU A 308 -31.19 21.55 65.24
C LEU A 308 -30.20 20.83 64.31
N GLN A 309 -29.10 20.27 64.83
CA GLN A 309 -28.18 19.46 64.02
C GLN A 309 -28.85 18.19 63.48
N THR A 310 -29.71 17.56 64.27
CA THR A 310 -30.47 16.39 63.83
C THR A 310 -31.44 16.76 62.71
N MET A 311 -32.12 17.92 62.81
CA MET A 311 -32.98 18.43 61.74
C MET A 311 -32.21 18.74 60.45
N ILE A 312 -31.01 19.34 60.54
CA ILE A 312 -30.16 19.61 59.37
C ILE A 312 -29.80 18.30 58.67
N SER A 313 -29.37 17.27 59.42
CA SER A 313 -29.07 15.96 58.84
C SER A 313 -30.31 15.29 58.20
N GLY A 314 -31.50 15.50 58.78
CA GLY A 314 -32.77 15.07 58.19
C GLY A 314 -33.03 15.73 56.83
N PHE A 315 -32.92 17.06 56.75
CA PHE A 315 -33.09 17.79 55.50
C PHE A 315 -32.07 17.40 54.43
N GLU A 316 -30.82 17.12 54.80
CA GLU A 316 -29.82 16.60 53.86
C GLU A 316 -30.19 15.23 53.29
N THR A 317 -30.77 14.34 54.11
CA THR A 317 -31.26 13.05 53.63
C THR A 317 -32.48 13.19 52.72
N ASP A 318 -33.37 14.14 52.99
CA ASP A 318 -34.54 14.39 52.16
C ASP A 318 -34.16 15.03 50.81
N ILE A 319 -33.16 15.92 50.79
CA ILE A 319 -32.59 16.46 49.55
C ILE A 319 -32.00 15.34 48.69
N LYS A 320 -31.30 14.37 49.29
CA LYS A 320 -30.78 13.20 48.56
C LYS A 320 -31.91 12.37 47.94
N LYS A 321 -32.95 12.05 48.71
CA LYS A 321 -34.12 11.31 48.22
C LYS A 321 -34.84 12.06 47.10
N LEU A 322 -35.04 13.36 47.24
CA LEU A 322 -35.69 14.17 46.21
C LEU A 322 -34.87 14.20 44.92
N ASN A 323 -33.54 14.30 45.01
CA ASN A 323 -32.67 14.22 43.84
C ASN A 323 -32.70 12.84 43.16
N GLU A 324 -32.76 11.75 43.93
CA GLU A 324 -32.95 10.40 43.39
C GLU A 324 -34.30 10.25 42.68
N THR A 325 -35.39 10.77 43.27
CA THR A 325 -36.71 10.76 42.63
C THR A 325 -36.74 11.58 41.36
N ARG A 326 -36.09 12.75 41.34
CA ARG A 326 -35.95 13.59 40.14
C ARG A 326 -35.17 12.86 39.05
N ALA A 327 -34.06 12.24 39.38
CA ALA A 327 -33.26 11.48 38.41
C ALA A 327 -34.05 10.32 37.80
N ASN A 328 -34.88 9.63 38.59
CA ASN A 328 -35.75 8.57 38.09
C ASN A 328 -36.86 9.11 37.18
N LEU A 329 -37.50 10.22 37.55
CA LEU A 329 -38.53 10.87 36.71
C LEU A 329 -37.95 11.40 35.40
N ASP A 330 -36.76 12.00 35.42
CA ASP A 330 -36.08 12.47 34.20
C ASP A 330 -35.75 11.30 33.26
N LYS A 331 -35.36 10.14 33.83
CA LYS A 331 -35.11 8.91 33.06
C LYS A 331 -36.39 8.37 32.41
N GLU A 332 -37.49 8.30 33.15
CA GLU A 332 -38.79 7.88 32.61
C GLU A 332 -39.30 8.85 31.55
N HIS A 333 -39.15 10.16 31.77
CA HIS A 333 -39.51 11.17 30.78
C HIS A 333 -38.72 11.01 29.48
N GLY A 334 -37.39 10.80 29.58
CA GLY A 334 -36.56 10.54 28.42
C GLY A 334 -36.95 9.28 27.66
N LYS A 335 -37.29 8.20 28.37
CA LYS A 335 -37.78 6.94 27.78
C LYS A 335 -39.10 7.14 27.03
N LEU A 336 -40.09 7.77 27.68
CA LEU A 336 -41.40 8.05 27.07
C LEU A 336 -41.29 9.00 25.88
N GLN A 337 -40.40 9.99 25.94
CA GLN A 337 -40.14 10.91 24.83
C GLN A 337 -39.52 10.18 23.63
N GLN A 338 -38.58 9.26 23.86
CA GLN A 338 -37.99 8.43 22.82
C GLN A 338 -39.02 7.49 22.20
N GLU A 339 -39.87 6.84 23.01
CA GLU A 339 -40.95 5.99 22.54
C GLU A 339 -41.97 6.77 21.68
N ALA A 340 -42.34 7.99 22.09
CA ALA A 340 -43.22 8.86 21.33
C ALA A 340 -42.62 9.29 19.97
N GLN A 341 -41.33 9.64 19.94
CA GLN A 341 -40.63 9.96 18.68
C GLN A 341 -40.55 8.74 17.75
N THR A 342 -40.22 7.57 18.30
CA THR A 342 -40.14 6.31 17.54
C THR A 342 -41.51 5.96 16.96
N HIS A 343 -42.58 6.12 17.74
CA HIS A 343 -43.94 5.88 17.26
C HIS A 343 -44.31 6.84 16.10
N SER A 344 -43.96 8.12 16.19
CA SER A 344 -44.21 9.09 15.12
C SER A 344 -43.49 8.72 13.81
N VAL A 345 -42.25 8.25 13.89
CA VAL A 345 -41.49 7.78 12.71
C VAL A 345 -42.14 6.53 12.11
N LEU A 346 -42.53 5.55 12.94
CA LEU A 346 -43.18 4.32 12.47
C LEU A 346 -44.54 4.59 11.79
N VAL A 347 -45.31 5.56 12.27
CA VAL A 347 -46.56 5.99 11.61
C VAL A 347 -46.26 6.59 10.23
N ALA A 348 -45.25 7.45 10.12
CA ALA A 348 -44.85 8.03 8.83
C ALA A 348 -44.34 6.96 7.84
N GLU A 349 -43.59 5.96 8.32
CA GLU A 349 -43.15 4.84 7.50
C GLU A 349 -44.31 3.99 7.01
N ARG A 350 -45.25 3.62 7.91
CA ARG A 350 -46.48 2.89 7.57
C ARG A 350 -47.25 3.59 6.46
N ASP A 351 -47.46 4.89 6.61
CA ASP A 351 -48.25 5.70 5.67
C ASP A 351 -47.56 5.77 4.29
N ASN A 352 -46.23 5.87 4.25
CA ASN A 352 -45.46 5.81 3.02
C ASN A 352 -45.52 4.41 2.36
N PHE A 353 -45.53 3.34 3.15
CA PHE A 353 -45.70 1.97 2.63
C PHE A 353 -47.08 1.75 2.02
N ILE A 354 -48.14 2.21 2.67
CA ILE A 354 -49.51 2.13 2.15
C ILE A 354 -49.59 2.82 0.78
N LYS A 355 -49.05 4.05 0.67
CA LYS A 355 -48.99 4.78 -0.62
C LYS A 355 -48.25 3.98 -1.71
N LYS A 356 -47.04 3.49 -1.40
CA LYS A 356 -46.20 2.76 -2.37
C LYS A 356 -46.84 1.48 -2.89
N ILE A 357 -47.51 0.73 -2.01
CA ILE A 357 -48.14 -0.54 -2.39
C ILE A 357 -49.45 -0.26 -3.14
N SER A 358 -50.23 0.72 -2.67
CA SER A 358 -51.46 1.15 -3.35
C SER A 358 -51.19 1.60 -4.79
N SER A 359 -50.11 2.36 -5.03
CA SER A 359 -49.70 2.80 -6.37
C SER A 359 -49.20 1.66 -7.28
N LYS A 360 -48.73 0.54 -6.70
CA LYS A 360 -48.21 -0.60 -7.48
C LYS A 360 -49.29 -1.60 -7.85
N LEU A 361 -50.33 -1.70 -7.04
CA LEU A 361 -51.42 -2.68 -7.18
C LEU A 361 -52.73 -2.03 -7.68
N ASP A 362 -52.70 -0.75 -8.07
CA ASP A 362 -53.85 0.06 -8.51
C ASP A 362 -55.08 -0.03 -7.57
N LEU A 363 -54.82 -0.04 -6.26
CA LEU A 363 -55.89 -0.07 -5.26
C LEU A 363 -56.48 1.35 -5.09
N SER A 364 -57.76 1.53 -5.41
CA SER A 364 -58.44 2.82 -5.31
C SER A 364 -58.83 3.17 -3.86
N GLY A 365 -58.57 4.42 -3.46
CA GLY A 365 -59.00 5.00 -2.18
C GLY A 365 -57.90 5.31 -1.15
N PHE A 366 -56.60 5.09 -1.45
CA PHE A 366 -55.51 5.27 -0.47
C PHE A 366 -54.43 6.30 -0.90
N ASN A 367 -54.86 7.48 -1.36
CA ASN A 367 -53.96 8.54 -1.87
C ASN A 367 -53.79 9.74 -0.91
N GLU A 368 -54.25 9.65 0.34
CA GLU A 368 -54.16 10.74 1.33
C GLU A 368 -52.78 10.81 2.02
N ASP A 369 -52.44 11.97 2.61
CA ASP A 369 -51.13 12.22 3.23
C ASP A 369 -50.93 11.61 4.62
N THR A 370 -52.02 11.38 5.34
CA THR A 370 -52.02 10.78 6.69
C THR A 370 -53.16 9.79 6.78
N PHE A 371 -52.88 8.55 7.18
CA PHE A 371 -53.90 7.51 7.28
C PHE A 371 -54.34 7.31 8.74
N THR A 372 -55.64 7.24 8.99
CA THR A 372 -56.12 6.79 10.30
C THR A 372 -55.85 5.29 10.47
N PRO A 373 -55.78 4.78 11.72
CA PRO A 373 -55.65 3.35 11.99
C PRO A 373 -56.71 2.50 11.27
N GLU A 374 -57.95 2.98 11.16
CA GLU A 374 -59.02 2.24 10.46
C GLU A 374 -58.77 2.14 8.95
N CYS A 375 -58.21 3.19 8.32
CA CYS A 375 -57.83 3.15 6.91
C CYS A 375 -56.72 2.13 6.63
N ALA A 376 -55.75 1.98 7.55
CA ALA A 376 -54.69 0.98 7.43
C ALA A 376 -55.24 -0.46 7.54
N ASP A 377 -56.22 -0.68 8.43
CA ASP A 377 -56.88 -1.99 8.57
C ASP A 377 -57.71 -2.35 7.34
N GLN A 378 -58.42 -1.39 6.75
CA GLN A 378 -59.15 -1.59 5.49
C GLN A 378 -58.21 -1.91 4.31
N PHE A 379 -57.04 -1.28 4.26
CA PHE A 379 -56.00 -1.60 3.29
C PHE A 379 -55.49 -3.04 3.46
N LEU A 380 -55.19 -3.45 4.70
CA LEU A 380 -54.73 -4.80 5.01
C LEU A 380 -55.79 -5.86 4.69
N GLN A 381 -57.07 -5.58 4.90
CA GLN A 381 -58.16 -6.48 4.50
C GLN A 381 -58.22 -6.64 2.98
N LYS A 382 -58.24 -5.56 2.21
CA LYS A 382 -58.23 -5.63 0.74
C LYS A 382 -57.00 -6.37 0.20
N LEU A 383 -55.83 -6.18 0.81
CA LEU A 383 -54.60 -6.87 0.41
C LEU A 383 -54.66 -8.37 0.76
N LYS A 384 -55.21 -8.72 1.92
CA LYS A 384 -55.46 -10.13 2.31
C LYS A 384 -56.42 -10.81 1.34
N ASP A 385 -57.50 -10.15 0.95
CA ASP A 385 -58.49 -10.73 0.02
C ASP A 385 -57.87 -10.98 -1.36
N LEU A 386 -57.08 -10.02 -1.85
CA LEU A 386 -56.38 -10.13 -3.14
C LEU A 386 -55.31 -11.24 -3.10
N PHE A 387 -54.56 -11.35 -2.00
CA PHE A 387 -53.62 -12.44 -1.77
C PHE A 387 -54.30 -13.80 -1.69
N GLN A 388 -55.43 -13.90 -0.96
CA GLN A 388 -56.21 -15.14 -0.88
C GLN A 388 -56.76 -15.57 -2.24
N SER A 389 -57.21 -14.62 -3.06
CA SER A 389 -57.66 -14.89 -4.42
C SER A 389 -56.52 -15.52 -5.27
N ILE A 390 -55.34 -14.88 -5.30
CA ILE A 390 -54.17 -15.39 -6.04
C ILE A 390 -53.73 -16.78 -5.53
N VAL A 391 -53.69 -16.98 -4.21
CA VAL A 391 -53.34 -18.28 -3.62
C VAL A 391 -54.37 -19.35 -4.00
N SER A 392 -55.66 -19.00 -4.07
CA SER A 392 -56.71 -19.94 -4.45
C SER A 392 -56.63 -20.35 -5.93
N GLU A 393 -56.30 -19.41 -6.82
CA GLU A 393 -56.05 -19.70 -8.24
C GLU A 393 -54.80 -20.57 -8.42
N GLY A 394 -53.71 -20.25 -7.70
CA GLY A 394 -52.49 -21.06 -7.69
C GLY A 394 -52.74 -22.50 -7.21
N LYS A 395 -53.56 -22.68 -6.16
CA LYS A 395 -53.96 -24.01 -5.67
C LYS A 395 -54.79 -24.78 -6.71
N LYS A 396 -55.76 -24.13 -7.37
CA LYS A 396 -56.56 -24.75 -8.45
C LYS A 396 -55.68 -25.19 -9.62
N SER A 397 -54.75 -24.33 -10.04
CA SER A 397 -53.80 -24.64 -11.12
C SER A 397 -52.89 -25.82 -10.75
N ARG A 398 -52.33 -25.82 -9.52
CA ARG A 398 -51.51 -26.93 -9.02
C ARG A 398 -52.28 -28.26 -8.96
N SER A 399 -53.51 -28.25 -8.45
CA SER A 399 -54.35 -29.45 -8.39
C SER A 399 -54.66 -30.01 -9.79
N ASN A 400 -54.78 -29.16 -10.81
CA ASN A 400 -54.99 -29.58 -12.19
C ASN A 400 -53.74 -30.28 -12.76
N TYR A 401 -52.55 -29.72 -12.54
CA TYR A 401 -51.29 -30.35 -12.96
C TYR A 401 -50.99 -31.66 -12.21
N GLU A 402 -51.33 -31.73 -10.92
CA GLU A 402 -51.15 -32.93 -10.11
C GLU A 402 -52.06 -34.07 -10.58
N SER A 403 -53.29 -33.75 -11.01
CA SER A 403 -54.19 -34.70 -11.67
C SER A 403 -53.60 -35.23 -12.99
N GLN A 404 -53.07 -34.35 -13.84
CA GLN A 404 -52.45 -34.74 -15.12
C GLN A 404 -51.18 -35.59 -14.94
N LEU A 405 -50.39 -35.31 -13.90
CA LEU A 405 -49.22 -36.12 -13.56
C LEU A 405 -49.65 -37.52 -13.11
N ASN A 406 -50.67 -37.63 -12.27
CA ASN A 406 -51.18 -38.93 -11.81
C ASN A 406 -51.69 -39.79 -12.97
N THR A 407 -52.37 -39.19 -13.97
CA THR A 407 -52.82 -39.93 -15.16
C THR A 407 -51.64 -40.44 -15.99
N LEU A 408 -50.60 -39.62 -16.18
CA LEU A 408 -49.39 -40.04 -16.90
C LEU A 408 -48.62 -41.12 -16.14
N GLU A 409 -48.56 -41.05 -14.80
CA GLU A 409 -47.95 -42.10 -13.97
C GLU A 409 -48.71 -43.43 -14.07
N GLU A 410 -50.04 -43.42 -14.17
CA GLU A 410 -50.83 -44.62 -14.41
C GLU A 410 -50.57 -45.22 -15.80
N GLU A 411 -50.44 -44.39 -16.83
CA GLU A 411 -50.08 -44.83 -18.19
C GLU A 411 -48.67 -45.46 -18.23
N ILE A 412 -47.70 -44.84 -17.55
CA ILE A 412 -46.33 -45.39 -17.42
C ILE A 412 -46.37 -46.75 -16.71
N LYS A 413 -47.09 -46.86 -15.59
CA LYS A 413 -47.23 -48.13 -14.86
C LYS A 413 -47.87 -49.23 -15.71
N ASN A 414 -48.82 -48.87 -16.59
CA ASN A 414 -49.41 -49.83 -17.52
C ASN A 414 -48.42 -50.28 -18.60
N CYS A 415 -47.63 -49.35 -19.17
CA CYS A 415 -46.56 -49.70 -20.10
C CYS A 415 -45.48 -50.59 -19.43
N GLU A 416 -45.10 -50.30 -18.19
CA GLU A 416 -44.18 -51.13 -17.42
C GLU A 416 -44.72 -52.54 -17.17
N LYS A 417 -46.03 -52.68 -16.89
CA LYS A 417 -46.68 -54.00 -16.79
C LYS A 417 -46.61 -54.77 -18.11
N GLU A 418 -46.83 -54.11 -19.25
CA GLU A 418 -46.72 -54.75 -20.57
C GLU A 418 -45.29 -55.19 -20.86
N ILE A 419 -44.29 -54.33 -20.58
CA ILE A 419 -42.87 -54.67 -20.73
C ILE A 419 -42.50 -55.87 -19.86
N ASN A 420 -42.86 -55.84 -18.57
CA ASN A 420 -42.59 -56.94 -17.65
C ASN A 420 -43.31 -58.24 -18.07
N GLY A 421 -44.51 -58.14 -18.67
CA GLY A 421 -45.23 -59.28 -19.25
C GLY A 421 -44.48 -59.90 -20.43
N ILE A 422 -43.94 -59.06 -21.33
CA ILE A 422 -43.14 -59.52 -22.47
C ILE A 422 -41.80 -60.10 -22.00
N GLU A 423 -41.10 -59.45 -21.07
CA GLU A 423 -39.86 -59.96 -20.48
C GLU A 423 -40.09 -61.28 -19.74
N GLY A 424 -41.21 -61.40 -19.02
CA GLY A 424 -41.66 -62.66 -18.42
C GLY A 424 -41.82 -63.76 -19.45
N ALA A 425 -42.52 -63.49 -20.56
CA ALA A 425 -42.71 -64.46 -21.65
C ALA A 425 -41.38 -64.84 -22.33
N VAL A 426 -40.45 -63.89 -22.52
CA VAL A 426 -39.11 -64.16 -23.05
C VAL A 426 -38.31 -65.04 -22.10
N ASN A 427 -38.32 -64.74 -20.80
CA ASN A 427 -37.64 -65.54 -19.78
C ASN A 427 -38.23 -66.95 -19.67
N GLU A 428 -39.55 -67.09 -19.80
CA GLU A 428 -40.24 -68.37 -19.80
C GLU A 428 -39.85 -69.20 -21.04
N LYS A 429 -39.81 -68.59 -22.23
CA LYS A 429 -39.30 -69.22 -23.46
C LYS A 429 -37.83 -69.61 -23.34
N GLN A 430 -36.98 -68.76 -22.75
CA GLN A 430 -35.57 -69.03 -22.53
C GLN A 430 -35.37 -70.17 -21.51
N SER A 431 -36.20 -70.21 -20.46
CA SER A 431 -36.24 -71.31 -19.49
C SER A 431 -36.67 -72.62 -20.14
N ILE A 432 -37.66 -72.60 -21.05
CA ILE A 432 -38.06 -73.77 -21.84
C ILE A 432 -36.90 -74.25 -22.73
N ILE A 433 -36.18 -73.34 -23.40
CA ILE A 433 -35.01 -73.69 -24.21
C ILE A 433 -33.91 -74.32 -23.35
N ASN A 434 -33.58 -73.71 -22.21
CA ASN A 434 -32.60 -74.24 -21.27
C ASN A 434 -33.02 -75.60 -20.72
N ASN A 435 -34.30 -75.78 -20.39
CA ASN A 435 -34.86 -77.05 -19.95
C ASN A 435 -34.80 -78.10 -21.06
N ASN A 436 -35.03 -77.73 -22.32
CA ASN A 436 -34.88 -78.64 -23.45
C ASN A 436 -33.42 -79.01 -23.70
N LEU A 437 -32.46 -78.08 -23.54
CA LEU A 437 -31.02 -78.38 -23.59
C LEU A 437 -30.57 -79.30 -22.46
N VAL A 438 -31.09 -79.10 -21.24
CA VAL A 438 -30.85 -79.99 -20.10
C VAL A 438 -31.50 -81.35 -20.33
N LYS A 439 -32.69 -81.42 -20.92
CA LYS A 439 -33.34 -82.68 -21.30
C LYS A 439 -32.54 -83.42 -22.38
N ILE A 440 -31.99 -82.72 -23.38
CA ILE A 440 -31.10 -83.31 -24.38
C ILE A 440 -29.86 -83.90 -23.70
N ARG A 441 -29.19 -83.14 -22.82
CA ARG A 441 -28.04 -83.65 -22.03
C ARG A 441 -28.42 -84.81 -21.09
N ARG A 442 -29.64 -84.81 -20.53
CA ARG A 442 -30.15 -85.90 -19.71
C ARG A 442 -30.47 -87.13 -20.55
N ILE A 443 -30.99 -87.00 -21.76
CA ILE A 443 -31.21 -88.13 -22.68
C ILE A 443 -29.86 -88.70 -23.14
N GLU A 444 -28.87 -87.84 -23.41
CA GLU A 444 -27.48 -88.24 -23.71
C GLU A 444 -26.81 -88.98 -22.53
N ASN A 445 -27.07 -88.55 -21.28
CA ASN A 445 -26.54 -89.20 -20.07
C ASN A 445 -27.35 -90.44 -19.61
N ASP A 446 -28.66 -90.47 -19.87
CA ASP A 446 -29.55 -91.62 -19.61
C ASP A 446 -29.29 -92.77 -20.60
N LEU A 447 -28.81 -92.46 -21.82
CA LEU A 447 -28.26 -93.43 -22.78
C LEU A 447 -26.96 -94.09 -22.28
N GLY A 448 -26.26 -93.48 -21.33
CA GLY A 448 -25.02 -93.99 -20.72
C GLY A 448 -25.18 -94.69 -19.37
N SER A 449 -26.37 -94.69 -18.76
CA SER A 449 -26.57 -95.20 -17.39
C SER A 449 -27.88 -95.97 -17.21
N LEU A 450 -27.99 -97.09 -17.92
CA LEU A 450 -29.05 -98.09 -17.75
C LEU A 450 -28.50 -99.29 -16.97
N SER A 451 -28.42 -99.19 -15.65
CA SER A 451 -28.45 -100.36 -14.75
C SER A 451 -28.76 -99.95 -13.31
N SER A 452 -29.58 -100.77 -12.65
CA SER A 452 -29.93 -100.76 -11.22
C SER A 452 -30.92 -99.70 -10.71
N THR A 453 -32.19 -99.85 -11.08
CA THR A 453 -33.31 -99.19 -10.39
C THR A 453 -34.37 -100.20 -9.95
N ALA A 454 -34.30 -100.61 -8.70
CA ALA A 454 -35.43 -101.23 -7.99
C ALA A 454 -35.49 -100.82 -6.49
N THR A 455 -34.37 -100.45 -5.86
CA THR A 455 -34.30 -100.11 -4.43
C THR A 455 -34.31 -98.61 -4.09
N ARG A 456 -34.32 -97.71 -5.08
CA ARG A 456 -34.21 -96.24 -4.88
C ARG A 456 -35.55 -95.48 -4.92
N LEU A 457 -36.67 -96.19 -5.02
CA LEU A 457 -38.01 -95.59 -5.16
C LEU A 457 -38.69 -95.39 -3.78
N GLN A 458 -38.43 -96.27 -2.80
CA GLN A 458 -38.94 -96.12 -1.43
C GLN A 458 -38.21 -95.03 -0.61
N SER A 459 -36.90 -94.84 -0.81
CA SER A 459 -36.14 -93.82 -0.04
C SER A 459 -36.45 -92.38 -0.46
N LEU A 460 -36.92 -92.17 -1.69
CA LEU A 460 -37.30 -90.86 -2.21
C LEU A 460 -38.67 -90.39 -1.69
N GLU A 461 -39.52 -91.32 -1.25
CA GLU A 461 -40.87 -91.01 -0.80
C GLU A 461 -40.88 -90.43 0.63
N SER A 462 -40.01 -90.93 1.51
CA SER A 462 -39.85 -90.39 2.88
C SER A 462 -39.16 -89.03 2.89
N GLN A 463 -38.13 -88.82 2.06
CA GLN A 463 -37.40 -87.56 1.99
C GLN A 463 -38.24 -86.41 1.42
N SER A 464 -39.10 -86.68 0.43
CA SER A 464 -39.97 -85.66 -0.16
C SER A 464 -41.06 -85.17 0.81
N LYS A 465 -41.47 -85.99 1.78
CA LYS A 465 -42.49 -85.61 2.77
C LYS A 465 -41.87 -84.71 3.86
N THR A 466 -40.70 -85.10 4.37
CA THR A 466 -39.97 -84.36 5.41
C THR A 466 -39.62 -82.93 4.99
N VAL A 467 -39.11 -82.74 3.76
CA VAL A 467 -38.75 -81.41 3.24
C VAL A 467 -39.96 -80.51 2.99
N LYS A 468 -41.15 -81.10 2.77
CA LYS A 468 -42.39 -80.34 2.59
C LYS A 468 -42.91 -79.82 3.93
N GLU A 469 -42.87 -80.66 4.96
CA GLU A 469 -43.24 -80.28 6.32
C GLU A 469 -42.31 -79.16 6.86
N GLU A 470 -40.99 -79.26 6.62
CA GLU A 470 -40.03 -78.19 6.96
C GLU A 470 -40.28 -76.88 6.20
N LEU A 471 -40.70 -76.94 4.93
CA LEU A 471 -41.03 -75.76 4.11
C LEU A 471 -42.30 -75.06 4.61
N ASP A 472 -43.34 -75.83 4.89
CA ASP A 472 -44.63 -75.31 5.35
C ASP A 472 -44.52 -74.74 6.77
N GLU A 473 -43.74 -75.37 7.64
CA GLU A 473 -43.43 -74.87 8.99
C GLU A 473 -42.60 -73.57 8.94
N TYR A 474 -41.59 -73.49 8.07
CA TYR A 474 -40.77 -72.28 7.92
C TYR A 474 -41.56 -71.10 7.34
N LYS A 475 -42.46 -71.35 6.38
CA LYS A 475 -43.37 -70.34 5.81
C LYS A 475 -44.43 -69.86 6.80
N GLN A 476 -44.86 -70.71 7.73
CA GLN A 476 -45.79 -70.32 8.79
C GLN A 476 -45.09 -69.60 9.96
N SER A 477 -43.79 -69.82 10.16
CA SER A 477 -43.03 -69.26 11.30
C SER A 477 -42.66 -67.77 11.17
N VAL A 478 -42.68 -67.18 9.97
CA VAL A 478 -42.28 -65.79 9.73
C VAL A 478 -43.30 -65.07 8.84
N ASP A 479 -44.02 -64.11 9.41
CA ASP A 479 -45.00 -63.29 8.68
C ASP A 479 -44.30 -62.15 7.92
N SER A 480 -43.89 -62.41 6.67
CA SER A 480 -43.20 -61.43 5.81
C SER A 480 -43.96 -60.12 5.61
N ASN A 481 -45.29 -60.12 5.81
CA ASN A 481 -46.10 -58.91 5.70
C ASN A 481 -45.90 -57.96 6.89
N THR A 482 -45.57 -58.47 8.08
CA THR A 482 -45.26 -57.63 9.23
C THR A 482 -43.93 -56.90 9.07
N ILE A 483 -42.89 -57.59 8.62
CA ILE A 483 -41.55 -57.01 8.37
C ILE A 483 -41.63 -55.90 7.30
N ASN A 484 -42.35 -56.12 6.20
CA ASN A 484 -42.54 -55.09 5.16
C ASN A 484 -43.29 -53.85 5.67
N LYS A 485 -44.34 -54.03 6.48
CA LYS A 485 -45.06 -52.92 7.12
C LYS A 485 -44.18 -52.13 8.10
N ASP A 486 -43.25 -52.79 8.77
CA ASP A 486 -42.31 -52.14 9.68
C ASP A 486 -41.23 -51.34 8.93
N ILE A 487 -40.74 -51.84 7.79
CA ILE A 487 -39.83 -51.12 6.90
C ILE A 487 -40.50 -49.85 6.36
N GLU A 488 -41.75 -49.92 5.89
CA GLU A 488 -42.48 -48.75 5.42
C GLU A 488 -42.72 -47.71 6.54
N ARG A 489 -43.11 -48.17 7.73
CA ARG A 489 -43.27 -47.29 8.91
C ARG A 489 -41.95 -46.59 9.28
N LEU A 490 -40.82 -47.29 9.23
CA LEU A 490 -39.50 -46.70 9.49
C LEU A 490 -39.08 -45.71 8.38
N LYS A 491 -39.40 -45.99 7.12
CA LYS A 491 -39.14 -45.08 5.98
C LYS A 491 -39.93 -43.76 6.09
N ILE A 492 -41.19 -43.81 6.55
CA ILE A 492 -41.99 -42.61 6.80
C ILE A 492 -41.39 -41.77 7.93
N LYS A 493 -41.08 -42.39 9.07
CA LYS A 493 -40.44 -41.70 10.21
C LYS A 493 -39.09 -41.08 9.84
N LYS A 494 -38.29 -41.75 8.99
CA LYS A 494 -37.04 -41.20 8.46
C LYS A 494 -37.29 -39.94 7.62
N LYS A 495 -38.26 -39.95 6.70
CA LYS A 495 -38.60 -38.76 5.90
C LYS A 495 -39.03 -37.57 6.76
N GLU A 496 -39.77 -37.82 7.84
CA GLU A 496 -40.16 -36.77 8.80
C GLU A 496 -38.95 -36.20 9.55
N ALA A 497 -38.01 -37.06 9.97
CA ALA A 497 -36.76 -36.64 10.61
C ALA A 497 -35.84 -35.85 9.65
N ASP A 498 -35.72 -36.29 8.39
CA ASP A 498 -34.97 -35.58 7.34
C ASP A 498 -35.55 -34.18 7.06
N ALA A 499 -36.89 -34.04 7.04
CA ALA A 499 -37.55 -32.76 6.86
C ALA A 499 -37.33 -31.80 8.06
N LYS A 500 -37.30 -32.33 9.29
CA LYS A 500 -36.94 -31.56 10.50
C LYS A 500 -35.48 -31.11 10.44
N LEU A 501 -34.57 -32.01 10.06
CA LEU A 501 -33.14 -31.71 9.92
C LEU A 501 -32.89 -30.60 8.87
N ALA A 502 -33.58 -30.65 7.73
CA ALA A 502 -33.46 -29.61 6.70
C ALA A 502 -33.88 -28.22 7.22
N LYS A 503 -34.98 -28.15 8.00
CA LYS A 503 -35.43 -26.90 8.63
C LYS A 503 -34.42 -26.39 9.65
N LEU A 504 -33.90 -27.26 10.52
CA LEU A 504 -32.91 -26.90 11.53
C LEU A 504 -31.58 -26.43 10.90
N LYS A 505 -31.13 -27.04 9.79
CA LYS A 505 -29.95 -26.57 9.05
C LYS A 505 -30.16 -25.21 8.38
N GLN A 506 -31.35 -24.94 7.87
CA GLN A 506 -31.72 -23.63 7.34
C GLN A 506 -31.73 -22.57 8.45
N GLU A 507 -32.32 -22.87 9.61
CA GLU A 507 -32.28 -22.01 10.80
C GLU A 507 -30.82 -21.75 11.26
N GLN A 508 -29.98 -22.80 11.31
CA GLN A 508 -28.56 -22.68 11.68
C GLN A 508 -27.79 -21.75 10.74
N SER A 509 -28.01 -21.85 9.43
CA SER A 509 -27.37 -20.97 8.44
C SER A 509 -27.81 -19.51 8.60
N MET A 510 -29.08 -19.25 8.91
CA MET A 510 -29.58 -17.89 9.13
C MET A 510 -29.00 -17.27 10.41
N ILE A 511 -28.96 -18.01 11.52
CA ILE A 511 -28.36 -17.51 12.77
C ILE A 511 -26.86 -17.27 12.61
N TYR A 512 -26.14 -18.12 11.88
CA TYR A 512 -24.72 -17.92 11.61
C TYR A 512 -24.46 -16.63 10.80
N GLN A 513 -25.26 -16.38 9.76
CA GLN A 513 -25.17 -15.14 8.99
C GLN A 513 -25.48 -13.90 9.84
N GLN A 514 -26.47 -13.99 10.74
CA GLN A 514 -26.81 -12.90 11.65
C GLN A 514 -25.71 -12.63 12.68
N SER A 515 -25.17 -13.68 13.31
CA SER A 515 -24.07 -13.55 14.28
C SER A 515 -22.83 -12.92 13.63
N LYS A 516 -22.53 -13.30 12.38
CA LYS A 516 -21.46 -12.68 11.60
C LYS A 516 -21.73 -11.20 11.31
N ALA A 517 -22.94 -10.85 10.87
CA ALA A 517 -23.33 -9.46 10.64
C ALA A 517 -23.28 -8.63 11.94
N GLN A 518 -23.68 -9.21 13.08
CA GLN A 518 -23.65 -8.56 14.38
C GLN A 518 -22.22 -8.28 14.86
N ASN A 519 -21.32 -9.27 14.73
CA ASN A 519 -19.90 -9.09 15.03
C ASN A 519 -19.25 -8.03 14.12
N ASN A 520 -19.60 -8.01 12.83
CA ASN A 520 -19.13 -6.99 11.89
C ASN A 520 -19.60 -5.59 12.31
N VAL A 521 -20.89 -5.44 12.66
CA VAL A 521 -21.45 -4.16 13.13
C VAL A 521 -20.77 -3.70 14.42
N GLU A 522 -20.56 -4.60 15.39
CA GLU A 522 -19.85 -4.27 16.64
C GLU A 522 -18.41 -3.82 16.37
N SER A 523 -17.69 -4.55 15.51
CA SER A 523 -16.33 -4.17 15.11
C SER A 523 -16.30 -2.81 14.42
N PHE A 524 -17.22 -2.55 13.47
CA PHE A 524 -17.28 -1.27 12.78
C PHE A 524 -17.68 -0.10 13.69
N LEU A 525 -18.56 -0.33 14.67
CA LEU A 525 -18.89 0.68 15.69
C LEU A 525 -17.69 1.00 16.57
N LYS A 526 -16.91 -0.01 16.97
CA LYS A 526 -15.66 0.20 17.73
C LYS A 526 -14.63 1.00 16.93
N ASP A 527 -14.46 0.67 15.65
CA ASP A 527 -13.61 1.44 14.74
C ASP A 527 -14.10 2.88 14.56
N GLN A 528 -15.41 3.09 14.44
CA GLN A 528 -16.03 4.41 14.32
C GLN A 528 -15.74 5.30 15.54
N VAL A 529 -15.89 4.75 16.76
CA VAL A 529 -15.56 5.45 18.01
C VAL A 529 -14.07 5.79 18.05
N SER A 530 -13.18 4.82 17.78
CA SER A 530 -11.74 5.07 17.79
C SER A 530 -11.30 6.16 16.81
N LYS A 531 -11.90 6.23 15.62
CA LYS A 531 -11.61 7.27 14.61
C LYS A 531 -12.15 8.63 15.03
N ARG A 532 -13.34 8.69 15.67
CA ARG A 532 -13.87 9.93 16.26
C ARG A 532 -12.96 10.46 17.38
N ASP A 533 -12.52 9.60 18.28
CA ASP A 533 -11.61 9.96 19.37
C ASP A 533 -10.28 10.49 18.84
N ASN A 534 -9.72 9.83 17.80
CA ASN A 534 -8.49 10.29 17.14
C ASN A 534 -8.67 11.65 16.46
N ILE A 535 -9.82 11.90 15.82
CA ILE A 535 -10.14 13.22 15.26
C ILE A 535 -10.18 14.27 16.37
N GLU A 536 -10.90 14.02 17.47
CA GLU A 536 -11.02 14.98 18.58
C GLU A 536 -9.67 15.25 19.24
N ALA A 537 -8.85 14.22 19.47
CA ALA A 537 -7.51 14.37 20.03
C ALA A 537 -6.60 15.24 19.15
N LEU A 538 -6.59 15.00 17.84
CA LEU A 538 -5.81 15.81 16.88
C LEU A 538 -6.34 17.25 16.79
N LEU A 539 -7.66 17.41 16.79
CA LEU A 539 -8.29 18.73 16.67
C LEU A 539 -8.04 19.56 17.95
N ASN A 540 -8.14 18.97 19.14
CA ASN A 540 -7.82 19.62 20.42
C ASN A 540 -6.34 20.00 20.53
N THR A 541 -5.44 19.19 19.97
CA THR A 541 -3.99 19.48 19.95
C THR A 541 -3.68 20.72 19.10
N HIS A 542 -4.41 20.90 17.99
CA HIS A 542 -4.16 21.99 17.04
C HIS A 542 -5.12 23.18 17.19
N LEU A 543 -6.18 23.07 18.00
CA LEU A 543 -7.16 24.13 18.24
C LEU A 543 -6.51 25.48 18.62
N PRO A 544 -5.54 25.55 19.57
CA PRO A 544 -4.94 26.83 19.95
C PRO A 544 -4.15 27.47 18.80
N LYS A 545 -3.54 26.63 17.94
CA LYS A 545 -2.79 27.09 16.77
C LYS A 545 -3.73 27.57 15.67
N LEU A 546 -4.83 26.85 15.44
CA LEU A 546 -5.87 27.24 14.48
C LEU A 546 -6.56 28.54 14.90
N GLU A 547 -6.85 28.71 16.18
CA GLU A 547 -7.38 29.96 16.74
C GLU A 547 -6.41 31.13 16.56
N SER A 548 -5.10 30.89 16.72
CA SER A 548 -4.09 31.92 16.48
C SER A 548 -3.96 32.32 15.00
N LEU A 549 -4.19 31.40 14.06
CA LEU A 549 -4.02 31.63 12.62
C LEU A 549 -5.29 32.19 11.94
N PHE A 550 -6.46 31.66 12.28
CA PHE A 550 -7.75 32.04 11.68
C PHE A 550 -8.54 33.04 12.53
N GLY A 551 -8.23 33.15 13.84
CA GLY A 551 -8.99 33.93 14.81
C GLY A 551 -10.15 33.13 15.43
N PHE A 552 -10.44 33.35 16.71
CA PHE A 552 -11.44 32.64 17.52
C PHE A 552 -12.86 32.52 16.90
N LYS A 553 -13.21 33.37 15.93
CA LYS A 553 -14.54 33.39 15.28
C LYS A 553 -14.60 32.80 13.87
N LYS A 554 -13.48 32.30 13.33
CA LYS A 554 -13.38 31.87 11.92
C LYS A 554 -12.77 30.48 11.73
N VAL A 555 -12.74 29.63 12.77
CA VAL A 555 -12.28 28.24 12.58
C VAL A 555 -13.28 27.53 11.64
N PRO A 556 -12.85 27.04 10.47
CA PRO A 556 -13.74 26.42 9.49
C PRO A 556 -14.31 25.09 10.00
N PRO A 557 -15.45 24.63 9.44
CA PRO A 557 -15.96 23.29 9.68
C PRO A 557 -14.92 22.22 9.37
N LYS A 558 -14.97 21.09 10.11
CA LYS A 558 -14.00 19.99 10.05
C LYS A 558 -13.74 19.47 8.62
N GLU A 559 -14.76 19.53 7.75
CA GLU A 559 -14.74 19.03 6.37
C GLU A 559 -14.02 19.97 5.39
N ASP A 560 -14.00 21.28 5.66
CA ASP A 560 -13.35 22.28 4.80
C ASP A 560 -12.01 22.77 5.35
N LEU A 561 -11.66 22.37 6.59
CA LEU A 561 -10.42 22.74 7.28
C LEU A 561 -9.16 22.48 6.42
N LYS A 562 -9.11 21.36 5.68
CA LYS A 562 -8.01 21.05 4.76
C LYS A 562 -7.90 22.09 3.65
N LYS A 563 -9.00 22.41 2.97
CA LYS A 563 -9.02 23.36 1.85
C LYS A 563 -8.65 24.77 2.29
N GLU A 564 -9.20 25.20 3.42
CA GLU A 564 -8.92 26.52 3.99
C GLU A 564 -7.46 26.66 4.44
N LEU A 565 -6.91 25.64 5.10
CA LEU A 565 -5.50 25.60 5.48
C LEU A 565 -4.59 25.66 4.24
N TYR A 566 -4.87 24.88 3.19
CA TYR A 566 -4.10 24.94 1.94
C TYR A 566 -4.15 26.31 1.28
N THR A 567 -5.32 26.95 1.29
CA THR A 567 -5.49 28.30 0.75
C THR A 567 -4.69 29.32 1.56
N TYR A 568 -4.72 29.19 2.89
CA TYR A 568 -3.94 30.01 3.79
C TYR A 568 -2.43 29.81 3.61
N ILE A 569 -1.94 28.57 3.53
CA ILE A 569 -0.54 28.24 3.27
C ILE A 569 -0.09 28.88 1.96
N LYS A 570 -0.84 28.70 0.87
CA LYS A 570 -0.49 29.32 -0.43
C LYS A 570 -0.45 30.85 -0.37
N LYS A 571 -1.37 31.46 0.37
CA LYS A 571 -1.38 32.91 0.58
C LYS A 571 -0.14 33.38 1.37
N LYS A 572 0.24 32.64 2.41
CA LYS A 572 1.44 32.96 3.20
C LYS A 572 2.74 32.68 2.45
N GLU A 573 2.81 31.62 1.65
CA GLU A 573 3.95 31.35 0.77
C GLU A 573 4.18 32.49 -0.24
N SER A 574 3.11 33.03 -0.83
CA SER A 574 3.23 34.17 -1.75
C SER A 574 3.62 35.47 -1.04
N GLU A 575 3.11 35.68 0.18
CA GLU A 575 3.50 36.80 1.04
C GLU A 575 4.99 36.72 1.42
N VAL A 576 5.47 35.56 1.87
CA VAL A 576 6.89 35.29 2.18
C VAL A 576 7.78 35.53 0.96
N LYS A 577 7.37 35.07 -0.23
CA LYS A 577 8.11 35.32 -1.49
C LYS A 577 8.18 36.81 -1.83
N ASN A 578 7.07 37.52 -1.73
CA ASN A 578 7.00 38.95 -2.03
C ASN A 578 7.86 39.78 -1.06
N GLU A 579 7.77 39.51 0.25
CA GLU A 579 8.57 40.22 1.25
C GLU A 579 10.06 39.89 1.11
N ARG A 580 10.42 38.64 0.80
CA ARG A 580 11.81 38.27 0.51
C ARG A 580 12.36 38.99 -0.72
N GLN A 581 11.55 39.17 -1.76
CA GLN A 581 11.94 39.92 -2.95
C GLN A 581 12.17 41.40 -2.61
N LYS A 582 11.24 42.04 -1.87
CA LYS A 582 11.41 43.43 -1.42
C LYS A 582 12.64 43.61 -0.54
N HIS A 583 12.89 42.66 0.36
CA HIS A 583 14.09 42.65 1.22
C HIS A 583 15.36 42.61 0.37
N PHE A 584 15.42 41.73 -0.62
CA PHE A 584 16.54 41.64 -1.56
C PHE A 584 16.76 42.94 -2.35
N GLU A 585 15.70 43.56 -2.86
CA GLU A 585 15.78 44.84 -3.60
C GLU A 585 16.30 45.99 -2.73
N VAL A 586 15.88 46.07 -1.46
CA VAL A 586 16.38 47.05 -0.47
C VAL A 586 17.84 46.76 -0.11
N ALA A 587 18.18 45.49 0.16
CA ALA A 587 19.54 45.07 0.49
C ALA A 587 20.54 45.37 -0.64
N GLN A 588 20.12 45.16 -1.90
CA GLN A 588 20.94 45.48 -3.07
C GLN A 588 21.18 46.99 -3.21
N ARG A 589 20.14 47.82 -3.00
CA ARG A 589 20.28 49.28 -3.00
C ARG A 589 21.21 49.76 -1.88
N LEU A 590 21.05 49.21 -0.68
CA LEU A 590 21.91 49.52 0.46
C LEU A 590 23.39 49.20 0.17
N ALA A 591 23.67 48.03 -0.40
CA ALA A 591 25.03 47.66 -0.82
C ALA A 591 25.60 48.64 -1.87
N GLY A 592 24.76 49.10 -2.81
CA GLY A 592 25.12 50.15 -3.77
C GLY A 592 25.50 51.45 -3.09
N PHE A 593 24.68 51.93 -2.15
CA PHE A 593 24.98 53.16 -1.38
C PHE A 593 26.23 53.01 -0.51
N GLU A 594 26.44 51.89 0.18
CA GLU A 594 27.64 51.66 0.99
C GLU A 594 28.93 51.59 0.13
N SER A 595 28.85 51.06 -1.09
CA SER A 595 29.96 51.11 -2.05
C SER A 595 30.27 52.53 -2.51
N ASN A 596 29.24 53.32 -2.82
CA ASN A 596 29.37 54.73 -3.19
C ASN A 596 29.97 55.54 -2.02
N GLN A 597 29.55 55.25 -0.78
CA GLN A 597 30.07 55.87 0.42
C GLN A 597 31.57 55.64 0.56
N LYS A 598 32.04 54.39 0.42
CA LYS A 598 33.46 54.04 0.48
C LYS A 598 34.26 54.77 -0.61
N THR A 599 33.70 54.89 -1.81
CA THR A 599 34.33 55.60 -2.93
C THR A 599 34.49 57.08 -2.61
N ILE A 600 33.43 57.75 -2.13
CA ILE A 600 33.48 59.17 -1.75
C ILE A 600 34.43 59.40 -0.56
N ILE A 601 34.43 58.51 0.44
CA ILE A 601 35.36 58.58 1.58
C ILE A 601 36.81 58.51 1.09
N ASN A 602 37.13 57.61 0.17
CA ASN A 602 38.49 57.48 -0.37
C ASN A 602 38.89 58.72 -1.18
N GLN A 603 38.02 59.22 -2.06
CA GLN A 603 38.25 60.47 -2.79
C GLN A 603 38.47 61.65 -1.85
N LEU A 604 37.69 61.73 -0.77
CA LEU A 604 37.81 62.79 0.23
C LEU A 604 39.16 62.71 0.95
N LYS A 605 39.59 61.52 1.36
CA LYS A 605 40.91 61.30 1.97
C LYS A 605 42.06 61.67 1.04
N GLU A 606 41.98 61.28 -0.24
CA GLU A 606 42.98 61.62 -1.26
C GLU A 606 43.08 63.14 -1.44
N LYS A 607 41.94 63.82 -1.57
CA LYS A 607 41.85 65.27 -1.75
C LYS A 607 42.29 66.05 -0.50
N GLU A 608 41.96 65.58 0.70
CA GLU A 608 42.44 66.16 1.97
C GLU A 608 43.96 65.98 2.14
N LEU A 609 44.52 64.81 1.77
CA LEU A 609 45.97 64.58 1.75
C LEU A 609 46.68 65.46 0.72
N GLU A 610 46.09 65.61 -0.48
CA GLU A 610 46.60 66.49 -1.52
C GLU A 610 46.59 67.95 -1.05
N PHE A 611 45.51 68.38 -0.41
CA PHE A 611 45.41 69.70 0.21
C PHE A 611 46.50 69.92 1.25
N GLN A 612 46.69 69.00 2.20
CA GLN A 612 47.73 69.11 3.23
C GLN A 612 49.15 69.16 2.66
N LYS A 613 49.44 68.40 1.59
CA LYS A 613 50.76 68.43 0.93
C LYS A 613 51.01 69.78 0.28
N LYS A 614 50.05 70.28 -0.51
CA LYS A 614 50.14 71.57 -1.20
C LYS A 614 50.16 72.74 -0.24
N GLU A 615 49.40 72.66 0.85
CA GLU A 615 49.40 73.66 1.93
C GLU A 615 50.77 73.73 2.62
N LYS A 616 51.39 72.59 2.92
CA LYS A 616 52.76 72.54 3.46
C LYS A 616 53.80 73.12 2.50
N GLU A 617 53.68 72.88 1.19
CA GLU A 617 54.59 73.45 0.19
C GLU A 617 54.48 74.99 0.14
N VAL A 618 53.26 75.53 0.20
CA VAL A 618 53.04 76.98 0.27
C VAL A 618 53.54 77.54 1.61
N TYR A 619 53.29 76.85 2.71
CA TYR A 619 53.73 77.25 4.05
C TYR A 619 55.26 77.33 4.17
N ASN A 620 56.00 76.36 3.62
CA ASN A 620 57.46 76.34 3.68
C ASN A 620 58.11 77.57 3.04
N VAL A 621 57.48 78.17 2.03
CA VAL A 621 58.00 79.32 1.30
C VAL A 621 57.46 80.64 1.85
N CYS A 622 56.19 80.70 2.22
CA CYS A 622 55.54 81.93 2.68
C CYS A 622 55.63 82.17 4.21
N LYS A 623 55.93 81.11 4.98
CA LYS A 623 56.18 81.02 6.44
C LYS A 623 55.13 81.59 7.39
N ASP A 624 54.20 82.42 6.92
CA ASP A 624 52.92 82.89 7.53
C ASP A 624 52.33 84.10 6.76
N ASN A 625 53.04 84.65 5.78
CA ASN A 625 52.54 85.77 4.99
C ASN A 625 51.56 85.33 3.90
N ASN A 626 50.51 86.12 3.66
CA ASN A 626 49.61 85.90 2.53
C ASN A 626 50.40 85.93 1.21
N TYR A 627 50.27 84.87 0.40
CA TYR A 627 51.06 84.65 -0.82
C TYR A 627 51.06 85.87 -1.76
N SER A 628 49.89 86.47 -2.01
CA SER A 628 49.77 87.66 -2.88
C SER A 628 50.53 88.85 -2.31
N THR A 629 50.31 89.18 -1.03
CA THR A 629 50.92 90.33 -0.36
C THR A 629 52.43 90.15 -0.18
N TYR A 630 52.87 88.91 0.07
CA TYR A 630 54.29 88.58 0.20
C TYR A 630 55.01 88.70 -1.13
N LYS A 631 54.43 88.15 -2.22
CA LYS A 631 54.99 88.29 -3.58
C LYS A 631 55.18 89.75 -3.97
N ASP A 632 54.16 90.58 -3.75
CA ASP A 632 54.21 92.01 -4.05
C ASP A 632 55.27 92.73 -3.20
N SER A 633 55.40 92.36 -1.91
CA SER A 633 56.41 92.94 -1.02
C SER A 633 57.84 92.62 -1.44
N ILE A 634 58.10 91.39 -1.91
CA ILE A 634 59.41 90.98 -2.42
C ILE A 634 59.72 91.70 -3.74
N GLN A 635 58.72 91.85 -4.62
CA GLN A 635 58.88 92.59 -5.87
C GLN A 635 59.24 94.07 -5.61
N GLN A 636 58.57 94.73 -4.67
CA GLN A 636 58.91 96.09 -4.25
C GLN A 636 60.31 96.19 -3.62
N LYS A 637 60.77 95.17 -2.87
CA LYS A 637 62.13 95.13 -2.33
C LYS A 637 63.17 94.99 -3.44
N ILE A 638 62.94 94.13 -4.44
CA ILE A 638 63.81 93.98 -5.60
C ILE A 638 63.92 95.31 -6.35
N GLU A 639 62.81 96.01 -6.57
CA GLU A 639 62.82 97.33 -7.21
C GLU A 639 63.62 98.37 -6.41
N LYS A 640 63.43 98.43 -5.08
CA LYS A 640 64.20 99.34 -4.20
C LYS A 640 65.70 99.06 -4.22
N ILE A 641 66.11 97.80 -4.10
CA ILE A 641 67.54 97.41 -4.11
C ILE A 641 68.13 97.64 -5.51
N SER A 642 67.38 97.34 -6.58
CA SER A 642 67.79 97.60 -7.96
C SER A 642 68.03 99.09 -8.21
N ASN A 643 67.12 99.95 -7.76
CA ASN A 643 67.29 101.40 -7.87
C ASN A 643 68.52 101.88 -7.10
N SER A 644 68.74 101.36 -5.88
CA SER A 644 69.94 101.67 -5.09
C SER A 644 71.24 101.21 -5.77
N LEU A 645 71.24 100.05 -6.43
CA LEU A 645 72.40 99.57 -7.22
C LEU A 645 72.71 100.47 -8.42
N VAL A 646 71.67 100.94 -9.11
CA VAL A 646 71.81 101.90 -10.23
C VAL A 646 72.39 103.22 -9.73
N GLU A 647 71.86 103.74 -8.62
CA GLU A 647 72.38 104.95 -7.97
C GLU A 647 73.84 104.79 -7.53
N MET A 648 74.19 103.70 -6.85
CA MET A 648 75.58 103.42 -6.44
C MET A 648 76.52 103.29 -7.63
N GLY A 649 76.10 102.64 -8.71
CA GLY A 649 76.88 102.55 -9.95
C GLY A 649 77.06 103.90 -10.65
N ALA A 650 76.09 104.80 -10.53
CA ALA A 650 76.22 106.18 -11.00
C ALA A 650 77.19 106.99 -10.11
N PHE A 651 77.06 106.90 -8.78
CA PHE A 651 77.97 107.57 -7.84
C PHE A 651 79.43 107.13 -8.03
N GLU A 652 79.68 105.82 -8.16
CA GLU A 652 81.01 105.26 -8.41
C GLU A 652 81.66 105.90 -9.65
N LYS A 653 80.93 105.93 -10.79
CA LYS A 653 81.42 106.53 -12.04
C LYS A 653 81.63 108.04 -11.94
N ILE A 654 80.74 108.77 -11.27
CA ILE A 654 80.82 110.22 -11.10
C ILE A 654 82.02 110.58 -10.23
N TYR A 655 82.17 109.95 -9.07
CA TYR A 655 83.29 110.21 -8.17
C TYR A 655 84.63 109.81 -8.79
N GLN A 656 84.71 108.70 -9.53
CA GLN A 656 85.93 108.31 -10.25
C GLN A 656 86.32 109.39 -11.28
N LYS A 657 85.34 109.94 -12.00
CA LYS A 657 85.55 111.00 -12.98
C LYS A 657 85.96 112.33 -12.32
N TYR A 658 85.43 112.65 -11.15
CA TYR A 658 85.81 113.85 -10.38
C TYR A 658 87.22 113.73 -9.81
N ILE A 659 87.58 112.59 -9.23
CA ILE A 659 88.94 112.32 -8.75
C ILE A 659 89.95 112.40 -9.91
N SER A 660 89.64 111.76 -11.04
CA SER A 660 90.51 111.79 -12.23
C SER A 660 90.74 113.21 -12.77
N LYS A 661 89.75 114.11 -12.66
CA LYS A 661 89.88 115.52 -13.05
C LYS A 661 90.69 116.33 -12.03
N LEU A 662 90.56 116.04 -10.74
CA LEU A 662 91.27 116.70 -9.63
C LEU A 662 92.72 116.24 -9.48
N GLN A 663 93.09 115.09 -10.04
CA GLN A 663 94.47 114.57 -10.04
C GLN A 663 95.34 115.13 -11.18
N GLN A 664 94.80 115.93 -12.10
CA GLN A 664 95.57 116.53 -13.19
C GLN A 664 96.45 117.69 -12.70
N GLU A 665 97.59 117.92 -13.34
CA GLU A 665 98.62 118.86 -12.85
C GLU A 665 98.18 120.35 -12.81
N ASN A 666 97.09 120.74 -13.51
CA ASN A 666 96.52 122.11 -13.52
C ASN A 666 95.27 122.28 -12.63
N SER A 667 95.16 121.53 -11.54
CA SER A 667 93.91 121.49 -10.75
C SER A 667 93.63 122.73 -9.89
N GLN A 668 94.61 123.60 -9.65
CA GLN A 668 94.38 124.86 -8.92
C GLN A 668 93.60 125.89 -9.76
N GLU A 669 93.93 126.01 -11.05
CA GLU A 669 93.30 126.97 -11.98
C GLU A 669 91.97 126.47 -12.56
N LYS A 670 91.80 125.15 -12.70
CA LYS A 670 90.56 124.56 -13.28
C LYS A 670 89.38 124.51 -12.31
N GLY A 671 89.62 124.75 -11.02
CA GLY A 671 88.59 124.77 -9.98
C GLY A 671 87.87 123.44 -9.71
N CYS A 672 86.92 123.45 -8.77
CA CYS A 672 86.15 122.28 -8.38
C CYS A 672 85.30 121.71 -9.55
N PRO A 673 85.29 120.39 -9.81
CA PRO A 673 84.59 119.79 -10.95
C PRO A 673 83.05 119.86 -10.88
N LEU A 674 82.50 120.39 -9.79
CA LEU A 674 81.07 120.61 -9.59
C LEU A 674 80.71 122.11 -9.63
N CYS A 675 81.39 122.92 -8.81
CA CYS A 675 81.04 124.34 -8.63
C CYS A 675 82.05 125.32 -9.27
N HIS A 676 83.07 124.82 -9.96
CA HIS A 676 84.09 125.58 -10.70
C HIS A 676 84.90 126.61 -9.87
N ARG A 677 84.83 126.51 -8.53
CA ARG A 677 85.58 127.37 -7.60
C ARG A 677 87.06 127.00 -7.61
N GLU A 678 87.94 127.97 -7.80
CA GLU A 678 89.40 127.82 -7.73
C GLU A 678 89.86 127.45 -6.31
N PHE A 679 90.86 126.57 -6.22
CA PHE A 679 91.41 126.10 -4.96
C PHE A 679 92.56 126.99 -4.51
N LYS A 680 92.43 127.61 -3.33
CA LYS A 680 93.43 128.57 -2.84
C LYS A 680 94.76 127.89 -2.49
N ASN A 681 94.72 126.61 -2.09
CA ASN A 681 95.88 125.83 -1.71
C ASN A 681 95.82 124.40 -2.26
N THR A 682 96.98 123.84 -2.62
CA THR A 682 97.12 122.41 -3.02
C THR A 682 96.68 121.42 -1.93
N LYS A 683 96.67 121.85 -0.65
CA LYS A 683 96.11 121.07 0.47
C LYS A 683 94.58 120.88 0.37
N GLU A 684 93.84 121.87 -0.13
CA GLU A 684 92.38 121.74 -0.29
C GLU A 684 92.02 120.71 -1.36
N VAL A 685 92.79 120.66 -2.45
CA VAL A 685 92.65 119.66 -3.51
C VAL A 685 92.93 118.26 -2.98
N LYS A 686 94.02 118.07 -2.21
CA LYS A 686 94.36 116.76 -1.62
C LYS A 686 93.33 116.29 -0.61
N ASN A 687 92.85 117.16 0.28
CA ASN A 687 91.80 116.81 1.24
C ASN A 687 90.49 116.43 0.52
N LEU A 688 90.11 117.15 -0.55
CA LEU A 688 88.93 116.80 -1.34
C LEU A 688 89.13 115.46 -2.07
N ILE A 689 90.30 115.19 -2.63
CA ILE A 689 90.62 113.88 -3.24
C ILE A 689 90.56 112.78 -2.18
N GLU A 690 91.12 112.96 -0.99
CA GLU A 690 91.05 111.98 0.10
C GLU A 690 89.60 111.74 0.56
N GLU A 691 88.79 112.80 0.71
CA GLU A 691 87.38 112.67 1.08
C GLU A 691 86.57 111.92 0.01
N LEU A 692 86.77 112.27 -1.27
CA LEU A 692 86.13 111.60 -2.40
C LEU A 692 86.61 110.15 -2.54
N SER A 693 87.90 109.87 -2.33
CA SER A 693 88.48 108.53 -2.41
C SER A 693 88.00 107.64 -1.26
N CYS A 694 87.93 108.16 -0.02
CA CYS A 694 87.36 107.44 1.12
C CYS A 694 85.88 107.11 0.89
N LYS A 695 85.11 108.04 0.33
CA LYS A 695 83.72 107.76 -0.07
C LYS A 695 83.66 106.69 -1.15
N LEU A 696 84.57 106.72 -2.14
CA LEU A 696 84.64 105.75 -3.23
C LEU A 696 85.02 104.34 -2.77
N GLU A 697 85.92 104.18 -1.80
CA GLU A 697 86.29 102.86 -1.25
C GLU A 697 85.13 102.12 -0.58
N SER A 698 84.15 102.86 -0.05
CA SER A 698 82.98 102.27 0.61
C SER A 698 81.88 101.80 -0.36
N VAL A 699 81.87 102.30 -1.61
CA VAL A 699 80.81 102.03 -2.59
C VAL A 699 80.87 100.60 -3.16
N PRO A 700 82.02 100.06 -3.59
CA PRO A 700 82.11 98.68 -4.11
C PRO A 700 81.68 97.63 -3.09
N LYS A 701 82.01 97.82 -1.81
CA LYS A 701 81.61 96.90 -0.73
C LYS A 701 80.10 96.86 -0.54
N LYS A 702 79.43 98.03 -0.51
CA LYS A 702 77.97 98.13 -0.41
C LYS A 702 77.26 97.64 -1.67
N ARG A 703 77.85 97.90 -2.83
CA ARG A 703 77.36 97.40 -4.12
C ARG A 703 77.36 95.87 -4.17
N LEU A 704 78.46 95.24 -3.80
CA LEU A 704 78.60 93.78 -3.80
C LEU A 704 77.66 93.12 -2.75
N GLN A 705 77.39 93.81 -1.63
CA GLN A 705 76.36 93.40 -0.68
C GLN A 705 74.95 93.50 -1.28
N ASN A 706 74.60 94.61 -1.92
CA ASN A 706 73.30 94.79 -2.56
C ASN A 706 73.10 93.84 -3.77
N GLU A 707 74.16 93.51 -4.51
CA GLU A 707 74.15 92.51 -5.59
C GLU A 707 73.87 91.10 -5.06
N LYS A 708 74.43 90.74 -3.89
CA LYS A 708 74.07 89.47 -3.23
C LYS A 708 72.62 89.45 -2.74
N LEU A 709 72.18 90.54 -2.09
CA LEU A 709 70.81 90.65 -1.60
C LEU A 709 69.78 90.61 -2.72
N ILE A 710 70.03 91.26 -3.87
CA ILE A 710 69.11 91.22 -5.01
C ILE A 710 69.07 89.84 -5.66
N GLU A 711 70.19 89.10 -5.71
CA GLU A 711 70.25 87.72 -6.19
C GLU A 711 69.40 86.79 -5.29
N GLU A 712 69.53 86.94 -3.97
CA GLU A 712 68.75 86.20 -2.98
C GLU A 712 67.25 86.50 -3.09
N GLU A 713 66.86 87.78 -3.18
CA GLU A 713 65.46 88.20 -3.32
C GLU A 713 64.86 87.80 -4.69
N LYS A 714 65.62 87.87 -5.79
CA LYS A 714 65.19 87.37 -7.11
C LYS A 714 64.99 85.85 -7.11
N ASN A 715 65.87 85.10 -6.44
CA ASN A 715 65.72 83.66 -6.29
C ASN A 715 64.49 83.31 -5.44
N LEU A 716 64.21 84.11 -4.40
CA LEU A 716 62.99 83.97 -3.61
C LEU A 716 61.73 84.30 -4.44
N HIS A 717 61.76 85.34 -5.27
CA HIS A 717 60.65 85.70 -6.16
C HIS A 717 60.35 84.60 -7.20
N LYS A 718 61.38 84.03 -7.84
CA LYS A 718 61.22 82.87 -8.75
C LYS A 718 60.61 81.66 -8.05
N LYS A 719 61.01 81.39 -6.81
CA LYS A 719 60.40 80.32 -5.99
C LYS A 719 58.93 80.63 -5.70
N LEU A 720 58.57 81.88 -5.41
CA LEU A 720 57.18 82.28 -5.24
C LEU A 720 56.38 82.09 -6.53
N GLU A 721 56.89 82.50 -7.69
CA GLU A 721 56.20 82.30 -8.98
C GLU A 721 55.91 80.83 -9.30
N SER A 722 56.80 79.92 -8.89
CA SER A 722 56.56 78.48 -9.05
C SER A 722 55.36 77.94 -8.24
N LEU A 723 54.88 78.69 -7.24
CA LEU A 723 53.74 78.31 -6.39
C LEU A 723 52.39 78.80 -6.92
N ILE A 724 52.34 79.64 -7.96
CA ILE A 724 51.07 80.10 -8.59
C ILE A 724 50.16 78.92 -8.97
N PRO A 725 50.62 77.89 -9.70
CA PRO A 725 49.76 76.75 -10.06
C PRO A 725 49.32 75.93 -8.84
N ILE A 726 50.17 75.84 -7.81
CA ILE A 726 49.87 75.12 -6.56
C ILE A 726 48.79 75.85 -5.78
N LYS A 727 48.83 77.20 -5.73
CA LYS A 727 47.83 78.02 -5.05
C LYS A 727 46.47 77.97 -5.75
N ALA A 728 46.44 78.08 -7.08
CA ALA A 728 45.20 77.91 -7.86
C ALA A 728 44.57 76.52 -7.63
N SER A 729 45.40 75.48 -7.54
CA SER A 729 44.92 74.14 -7.19
C SER A 729 44.40 74.04 -5.75
N LEU A 730 45.01 74.72 -4.78
CA LEU A 730 44.51 74.77 -3.40
C LEU A 730 43.14 75.43 -3.32
N ASP A 731 42.93 76.53 -4.04
CA ASP A 731 41.66 77.26 -4.03
C ASP A 731 40.52 76.40 -4.62
N ASN A 732 40.81 75.59 -5.64
CA ASN A 732 39.86 74.59 -6.15
C ASN A 732 39.57 73.49 -5.11
N LEU A 733 40.59 72.97 -4.42
CA LEU A 733 40.42 71.95 -3.38
C LEU A 733 39.59 72.46 -2.19
N ILE A 734 39.70 73.75 -1.83
CA ILE A 734 38.88 74.39 -0.79
C ILE A 734 37.39 74.35 -1.14
N ILE A 735 37.03 74.38 -2.42
CA ILE A 735 35.64 74.30 -2.88
C ILE A 735 35.18 72.84 -3.04
N GLU A 736 36.04 71.95 -3.53
CA GLU A 736 35.71 70.54 -3.78
C GLU A 736 35.50 69.73 -2.49
N ILE A 737 36.35 69.91 -1.47
CA ILE A 737 36.28 69.14 -0.22
C ILE A 737 34.93 69.34 0.51
N PRO A 738 34.41 70.57 0.71
CA PRO A 738 33.10 70.78 1.32
C PRO A 738 31.94 70.19 0.51
N LYS A 739 32.01 70.25 -0.83
CA LYS A 739 31.00 69.62 -1.71
C LYS A 739 30.97 68.10 -1.51
N LEU A 740 32.13 67.45 -1.45
CA LEU A 740 32.24 66.02 -1.16
C LEU A 740 31.75 65.67 0.26
N LYS A 741 32.04 66.51 1.27
CA LYS A 741 31.50 66.34 2.65
C LYS A 741 29.97 66.43 2.69
N SER A 742 29.39 67.37 1.95
CA SER A 742 27.93 67.53 1.85
C SER A 742 27.28 66.30 1.17
N ASN A 743 27.85 65.84 0.05
CA ASN A 743 27.38 64.64 -0.64
C ASN A 743 27.44 63.40 0.26
N LEU A 744 28.52 63.24 1.03
CA LEU A 744 28.67 62.14 1.99
C LEU A 744 27.61 62.20 3.10
N ALA A 745 27.29 63.39 3.60
CA ALA A 745 26.24 63.57 4.61
C ALA A 745 24.85 63.18 4.09
N ASN A 746 24.53 63.52 2.83
CA ASN A 746 23.27 63.10 2.20
C ASN A 746 23.23 61.58 1.98
N LEU A 747 24.32 60.99 1.49
CA LEU A 747 24.42 59.55 1.28
C LEU A 747 24.27 58.76 2.59
N ASN A 748 24.82 59.28 3.70
CA ASN A 748 24.66 58.66 5.02
C ASN A 748 23.20 58.62 5.48
N LYS A 749 22.43 59.69 5.22
CA LYS A 749 20.98 59.72 5.52
C LYS A 749 20.21 58.69 4.68
N GLU A 750 20.56 58.54 3.40
CA GLU A 750 19.94 57.53 2.53
C GLU A 750 20.26 56.10 3.00
N ILE A 751 21.50 55.84 3.42
CA ILE A 751 21.92 54.55 4.00
C ILE A 751 21.12 54.25 5.27
N GLU A 752 20.95 55.22 6.16
CA GLU A 752 20.19 55.05 7.41
C GLU A 752 18.70 54.77 7.13
N ASN A 753 18.10 55.49 6.17
CA ASN A 753 16.73 55.25 5.75
C ASN A 753 16.52 53.86 5.15
N GLU A 754 17.42 53.37 4.28
CA GLU A 754 17.32 52.02 3.71
C GLU A 754 17.59 50.94 4.77
N LYS A 755 18.48 51.19 5.76
CA LYS A 755 18.67 50.29 6.92
C LYS A 755 17.39 50.14 7.74
N ASN A 756 16.70 51.24 8.03
CA ASN A 756 15.43 51.20 8.77
C ASN A 756 14.35 50.43 8.01
N LYS A 757 14.21 50.66 6.69
CA LYS A 757 13.29 49.88 5.85
C LYS A 757 13.61 48.38 5.85
N LEU A 758 14.89 48.03 5.86
CA LEU A 758 15.32 46.63 5.87
C LEU A 758 14.93 45.94 7.19
N VAL A 759 15.05 46.63 8.33
CA VAL A 759 14.59 46.12 9.63
C VAL A 759 13.07 45.90 9.64
N GLU A 760 12.28 46.85 9.14
CA GLU A 760 10.82 46.71 9.06
C GLU A 760 10.39 45.53 8.16
N LEU A 761 11.09 45.34 7.03
CA LEU A 761 10.84 44.21 6.13
C LEU A 761 11.26 42.87 6.75
N ASP A 762 12.36 42.84 7.50
CA ASP A 762 12.79 41.65 8.23
C ASP A 762 11.78 41.22 9.30
N GLU A 763 11.18 42.17 10.02
CA GLU A 763 10.12 41.87 10.99
C GLU A 763 8.88 41.28 10.30
N LYS A 764 8.42 41.91 9.20
CA LYS A 764 7.29 41.40 8.41
C LYS A 764 7.57 40.02 7.83
N PHE A 765 8.77 39.80 7.31
CA PHE A 765 9.21 38.52 6.80
C PHE A 765 9.20 37.44 7.88
N LYS A 766 9.75 37.72 9.07
CA LYS A 766 9.76 36.78 10.20
C LYS A 766 8.35 36.42 10.67
N ILE A 767 7.43 37.38 10.70
CA ILE A 767 6.02 37.13 11.05
C ILE A 767 5.37 36.22 10.00
N ALA A 768 5.50 36.56 8.72
CA ALA A 768 4.92 35.79 7.62
C ALA A 768 5.50 34.36 7.55
N GLU A 769 6.81 34.21 7.72
CA GLU A 769 7.50 32.91 7.76
C GLU A 769 7.09 32.10 9.00
N GLY A 770 6.91 32.75 10.16
CA GLY A 770 6.42 32.12 11.37
C GLY A 770 5.01 31.54 11.20
N ASP A 771 4.09 32.30 10.60
CA ASP A 771 2.72 31.87 10.33
C ASP A 771 2.67 30.73 9.29
N GLU A 772 3.49 30.81 8.24
CA GLU A 772 3.62 29.77 7.21
C GLU A 772 4.13 28.45 7.82
N LYS A 773 5.19 28.50 8.64
CA LYS A 773 5.73 27.31 9.34
C LYS A 773 4.71 26.70 10.30
N LYS A 774 3.99 27.52 11.07
CA LYS A 774 2.91 27.05 11.95
C LYS A 774 1.84 26.33 11.13
N ALA A 775 1.37 26.94 10.02
CA ALA A 775 0.36 26.35 9.15
C ALA A 775 0.81 25.02 8.54
N ARG A 776 2.04 24.92 8.03
CA ARG A 776 2.60 23.66 7.49
C ARG A 776 2.71 22.55 8.53
N SER A 777 3.06 22.88 9.77
CA SER A 777 3.18 21.87 10.83
C SER A 777 1.86 21.13 11.10
N MET A 778 0.72 21.76 10.80
CA MET A 778 -0.61 21.19 10.97
C MET A 778 -1.13 20.45 9.72
N GLU A 779 -0.50 20.64 8.56
CA GLU A 779 -0.96 20.11 7.27
C GLU A 779 -1.09 18.58 7.29
N ILE A 780 -0.08 17.90 7.84
CA ILE A 780 -0.04 16.43 7.91
C ILE A 780 -1.20 15.91 8.76
N ASP A 781 -1.41 16.50 9.93
CA ASP A 781 -2.42 16.03 10.87
C ASP A 781 -3.84 16.42 10.42
N ILE A 782 -4.01 17.58 9.79
CA ILE A 782 -5.28 17.98 9.17
C ILE A 782 -5.61 17.09 7.96
N SER A 783 -4.60 16.61 7.22
CA SER A 783 -4.84 15.59 6.20
C SER A 783 -5.32 14.27 6.81
N LYS A 784 -4.69 13.81 7.91
CA LYS A 784 -5.16 12.60 8.63
C LYS A 784 -6.58 12.75 9.15
N ILE A 785 -6.94 13.92 9.69
CA ILE A 785 -8.32 14.21 10.12
C ILE A 785 -9.29 14.04 8.94
N ASN A 786 -8.96 14.59 7.77
CA ASN A 786 -9.80 14.46 6.59
C ASN A 786 -9.91 13.00 6.10
N ASP A 787 -8.82 12.24 6.18
CA ASP A 787 -8.82 10.81 5.85
C ASP A 787 -9.71 10.03 6.83
N TYR A 788 -9.63 10.32 8.14
CA TYR A 788 -10.53 9.74 9.14
C TYR A 788 -12.00 10.12 8.91
N ILE A 789 -12.30 11.35 8.47
CA ILE A 789 -13.66 11.76 8.11
C ILE A 789 -14.18 10.97 6.90
N SER A 790 -13.35 10.77 5.87
CA SER A 790 -13.71 9.93 4.71
C SER A 790 -13.98 8.49 5.12
N ASP A 791 -13.10 7.94 5.95
CA ASP A 791 -13.22 6.59 6.49
C ASP A 791 -14.49 6.42 7.35
N LEU A 792 -14.86 7.44 8.14
CA LEU A 792 -16.10 7.42 8.93
C LEU A 792 -17.33 7.35 8.02
N LYS A 793 -17.35 8.11 6.91
CA LYS A 793 -18.44 8.03 5.92
C LYS A 793 -18.52 6.63 5.30
N GLU A 794 -17.37 6.01 4.99
CA GLU A 794 -17.36 4.63 4.49
C GLU A 794 -17.85 3.63 5.54
N LEU A 795 -17.40 3.75 6.79
CA LEU A 795 -17.83 2.90 7.91
C LEU A 795 -19.34 3.01 8.13
N ASP A 796 -19.90 4.22 8.07
CA ASP A 796 -21.35 4.43 8.16
C ASP A 796 -22.09 3.65 7.06
N THR A 797 -21.63 3.72 5.80
CA THR A 797 -22.25 2.94 4.73
C THR A 797 -22.10 1.42 4.90
N LYS A 798 -21.00 0.95 5.50
CA LYS A 798 -20.77 -0.47 5.80
C LYS A 798 -21.67 -0.95 6.95
N ILE A 799 -21.82 -0.14 7.99
CA ILE A 799 -22.72 -0.40 9.12
C ILE A 799 -24.16 -0.50 8.63
N GLU A 800 -24.62 0.43 7.79
CA GLU A 800 -25.99 0.39 7.27
C GLU A 800 -26.25 -0.87 6.42
N ARG A 801 -25.29 -1.28 5.59
CA ARG A 801 -25.41 -2.54 4.82
C ARG A 801 -25.52 -3.77 5.73
N GLU A 802 -24.69 -3.86 6.77
CA GLU A 802 -24.74 -5.00 7.70
C GLU A 802 -25.98 -4.94 8.62
N ARG A 803 -26.48 -3.75 8.95
CA ARG A 803 -27.76 -3.58 9.66
C ARG A 803 -28.94 -4.10 8.86
N ILE A 804 -28.96 -3.88 7.54
CA ILE A 804 -30.01 -4.46 6.66
C ILE A 804 -29.99 -5.99 6.75
N ASN A 805 -28.80 -6.61 6.85
CA ASN A 805 -28.67 -8.07 7.01
C ASN A 805 -29.15 -8.58 8.39
N LEU A 806 -29.31 -7.71 9.40
CA LEU A 806 -29.76 -8.06 10.74
C LEU A 806 -31.30 -8.08 10.91
N VAL A 807 -32.06 -7.47 10.01
CA VAL A 807 -33.51 -7.20 10.17
C VAL A 807 -34.42 -8.44 9.99
N GLY A 808 -33.87 -9.63 9.79
CA GLY A 808 -34.66 -10.84 9.55
C GLY A 808 -34.51 -11.94 10.59
N ILE A 809 -34.92 -11.77 11.87
CA ILE A 809 -35.03 -12.91 12.80
C ILE A 809 -36.13 -12.78 13.89
N MET A 810 -36.76 -13.94 14.13
CA MET A 810 -37.57 -14.27 15.30
C MET A 810 -36.71 -14.58 16.55
N PRO A 811 -37.01 -14.00 17.72
CA PRO A 811 -36.22 -14.22 18.94
C PRO A 811 -36.44 -15.61 19.56
N GLY A 812 -35.37 -16.28 20.03
CA GLY A 812 -35.53 -17.30 21.08
C GLY A 812 -34.55 -18.49 21.16
N ARG A 813 -33.67 -18.77 20.19
CA ARG A 813 -32.75 -19.93 20.24
C ARG A 813 -31.29 -19.54 20.11
N THR A 814 -30.43 -20.11 20.97
CA THR A 814 -28.97 -19.90 20.93
C THR A 814 -28.30 -20.75 19.84
N LEU A 815 -27.19 -20.28 19.27
CA LEU A 815 -26.42 -21.01 18.25
C LEU A 815 -26.06 -22.44 18.70
N GLN A 816 -25.70 -22.60 19.98
CA GLN A 816 -25.40 -23.88 20.60
C GLN A 816 -26.63 -24.79 20.64
N SER A 817 -27.79 -24.26 21.06
CA SER A 817 -29.03 -25.03 21.13
C SER A 817 -29.50 -25.54 19.76
N ILE A 818 -29.31 -24.76 18.68
CA ILE A 818 -29.63 -25.23 17.32
C ILE A 818 -28.59 -26.24 16.83
N ALA A 819 -27.31 -26.04 17.10
CA ALA A 819 -26.27 -27.00 16.73
C ALA A 819 -26.49 -28.37 17.41
N ASP A 820 -26.85 -28.37 18.70
CA ASP A 820 -27.18 -29.58 19.45
C ASP A 820 -28.44 -30.25 18.87
N ALA A 821 -29.49 -29.48 18.57
CA ALA A 821 -30.71 -30.00 17.94
C ALA A 821 -30.47 -30.56 16.52
N VAL A 822 -29.54 -29.99 15.75
CA VAL A 822 -29.11 -30.53 14.45
C VAL A 822 -28.38 -31.85 14.64
N ASN A 823 -27.44 -31.94 15.60
CA ASN A 823 -26.72 -33.18 15.90
C ASN A 823 -27.66 -34.30 16.38
N ASP A 824 -28.63 -33.97 17.22
CA ASP A 824 -29.64 -34.92 17.70
C ASP A 824 -30.51 -35.44 16.53
N ALA A 825 -30.96 -34.54 15.66
CA ALA A 825 -31.72 -34.91 14.46
C ALA A 825 -30.90 -35.76 13.46
N GLU A 826 -29.60 -35.47 13.30
CA GLU A 826 -28.69 -36.32 12.48
C GLU A 826 -28.52 -37.71 13.08
N SER A 827 -28.42 -37.81 14.40
CA SER A 827 -28.36 -39.08 15.13
C SER A 827 -29.65 -39.90 14.96
N GLU A 828 -30.82 -39.25 15.06
CA GLU A 828 -32.12 -39.89 14.80
C GLU A 828 -32.23 -40.43 13.37
N VAL A 829 -31.89 -39.62 12.35
CA VAL A 829 -31.86 -40.05 10.94
C VAL A 829 -30.89 -41.22 10.73
N GLY A 830 -29.74 -41.19 11.40
CA GLY A 830 -28.75 -42.27 11.40
C GLY A 830 -29.31 -43.56 12.00
N ASN A 831 -30.04 -43.47 13.11
CA ASN A 831 -30.66 -44.62 13.79
C ASN A 831 -31.79 -45.22 12.96
N PHE A 832 -32.66 -44.41 12.35
CA PHE A 832 -33.68 -44.92 11.43
C PHE A 832 -33.06 -45.61 10.22
N SER A 833 -31.96 -45.06 9.66
CA SER A 833 -31.27 -45.69 8.54
C SER A 833 -30.64 -47.05 8.91
N LYS A 834 -30.03 -47.15 10.10
CA LYS A 834 -29.52 -48.44 10.61
C LYS A 834 -30.64 -49.47 10.79
N ASN A 835 -31.77 -49.07 11.39
CA ASN A 835 -32.89 -49.97 11.65
C ASN A 835 -33.56 -50.46 10.36
N ILE A 836 -33.68 -49.61 9.34
CA ILE A 836 -34.16 -50.01 8.01
C ILE A 836 -33.24 -51.07 7.41
N ASN A 837 -31.92 -50.84 7.43
CA ASN A 837 -30.95 -51.79 6.88
C ASN A 837 -30.99 -53.15 7.58
N VAL A 838 -31.17 -53.18 8.91
CA VAL A 838 -31.29 -54.45 9.67
C VAL A 838 -32.55 -55.20 9.26
N GLN A 839 -33.70 -54.52 9.16
CA GLN A 839 -34.96 -55.16 8.74
C GLN A 839 -34.93 -55.64 7.28
N GLU A 840 -34.30 -54.87 6.38
CA GLU A 840 -34.08 -55.27 4.98
C GLU A 840 -33.14 -56.49 4.88
N GLN A 841 -32.12 -56.61 5.74
CA GLN A 841 -31.27 -57.80 5.81
C GLN A 841 -32.04 -59.04 6.31
N VAL A 842 -32.87 -58.90 7.35
CA VAL A 842 -33.70 -60.00 7.86
C VAL A 842 -34.66 -60.51 6.77
N LEU A 843 -35.25 -59.60 5.99
CA LEU A 843 -36.12 -59.95 4.86
C LEU A 843 -35.35 -60.68 3.75
N LEU A 844 -34.14 -60.21 3.40
CA LEU A 844 -33.28 -60.85 2.42
C LEU A 844 -32.87 -62.27 2.84
N ASP A 845 -32.52 -62.47 4.11
CA ASP A 845 -32.12 -63.77 4.61
C ASP A 845 -33.31 -64.74 4.71
N TYR A 846 -34.49 -64.23 5.05
CA TYR A 846 -35.75 -65.00 4.95
C TYR A 846 -36.00 -65.46 3.51
N GLN A 847 -35.95 -64.53 2.53
CA GLN A 847 -36.16 -64.86 1.11
C GLN A 847 -35.15 -65.88 0.58
N LYS A 848 -33.86 -65.74 0.93
CA LYS A 848 -32.82 -66.71 0.55
C LYS A 848 -33.12 -68.10 1.09
N LYS A 849 -33.51 -68.20 2.36
CA LYS A 849 -33.74 -69.49 3.03
C LYS A 849 -35.00 -70.19 2.52
N THR A 850 -36.06 -69.44 2.24
CA THR A 850 -37.27 -69.95 1.57
C THR A 850 -36.94 -70.44 0.16
N ASN A 851 -36.19 -69.66 -0.64
CA ASN A 851 -35.78 -70.08 -1.99
C ASN A 851 -34.92 -71.36 -1.97
N ILE A 852 -34.02 -71.52 -0.99
CA ILE A 852 -33.21 -72.75 -0.85
C ILE A 852 -34.11 -73.97 -0.56
N LEU A 853 -35.07 -73.83 0.36
CA LEU A 853 -36.00 -74.92 0.71
C LEU A 853 -36.94 -75.26 -0.46
N GLU A 854 -37.45 -74.27 -1.18
CA GLU A 854 -38.26 -74.48 -2.39
C GLU A 854 -37.48 -75.17 -3.50
N THR A 855 -36.22 -74.77 -3.72
CA THR A 855 -35.35 -75.41 -4.72
C THR A 855 -35.06 -76.87 -4.35
N LYS A 856 -34.81 -77.16 -3.07
CA LYS A 856 -34.64 -78.54 -2.58
C LYS A 856 -35.92 -79.38 -2.74
N PHE A 857 -37.08 -78.82 -2.40
CA PHE A 857 -38.37 -79.49 -2.59
C PHE A 857 -38.63 -79.78 -4.08
N ASN A 858 -38.47 -78.79 -4.94
CA ASN A 858 -38.69 -78.92 -6.39
C ASN A 858 -37.75 -79.94 -7.04
N ASN A 859 -36.49 -80.01 -6.61
CA ASN A 859 -35.52 -81.01 -7.11
C ASN A 859 -35.92 -82.44 -6.70
N LEU A 860 -36.32 -82.67 -5.45
CA LEU A 860 -36.81 -83.97 -4.97
C LEU A 860 -38.11 -84.39 -5.67
N HIS A 861 -39.00 -83.43 -5.92
CA HIS A 861 -40.26 -83.67 -6.62
C HIS A 861 -40.04 -83.98 -8.12
N ALA A 862 -39.06 -83.32 -8.75
CA ALA A 862 -38.66 -83.60 -10.14
C ALA A 862 -37.99 -84.99 -10.28
N GLU A 863 -37.15 -85.40 -9.33
CA GLU A 863 -36.59 -86.77 -9.30
C GLU A 863 -37.69 -87.84 -9.14
N LYS A 864 -38.69 -87.60 -8.28
CA LYS A 864 -39.87 -88.48 -8.12
C LYS A 864 -40.63 -88.68 -9.43
N TRP A 865 -40.88 -87.59 -10.16
CA TRP A 865 -41.59 -87.64 -11.45
C TRP A 865 -40.77 -88.35 -12.53
N SER A 866 -39.45 -88.13 -12.59
CA SER A 866 -38.59 -88.80 -13.57
C SER A 866 -38.55 -90.33 -13.42
N LYS A 867 -38.73 -90.85 -12.20
CA LYS A 867 -38.73 -92.29 -11.90
C LYS A 867 -40.10 -92.96 -12.02
N LYS A 868 -41.20 -92.23 -11.84
CA LYS A 868 -42.57 -92.75 -12.05
C LYS A 868 -42.87 -93.07 -13.52
N VAL A 869 -42.14 -92.47 -14.47
CA VAL A 869 -42.36 -92.65 -15.91
C VAL A 869 -41.58 -93.84 -16.51
N LYS A 870 -40.68 -94.49 -15.75
CA LYS A 870 -39.91 -95.70 -16.18
C LYS A 870 -40.41 -97.00 -15.52
N CYS A 871 -41.72 -97.15 -15.31
CA CYS A 871 -42.36 -98.41 -14.86
C CYS A 871 -43.45 -98.82 -15.86
N PRO A 872 -43.23 -99.83 -16.73
CA PRO A 872 -44.31 -100.43 -17.51
C PRO A 872 -45.02 -101.47 -16.63
N VAL A 873 -46.27 -101.20 -16.25
CA VAL A 873 -47.17 -102.22 -15.71
C VAL A 873 -47.92 -102.82 -16.90
N ASN A 874 -47.54 -104.04 -17.26
CA ASN A 874 -48.44 -104.98 -17.95
C ASN A 874 -49.28 -105.68 -16.87
N PHE A 875 -50.50 -105.18 -16.67
CA PHE A 875 -51.80 -105.87 -16.70
C PHE A 875 -52.87 -104.94 -16.15
#